data_AF-U4QJW2-F1
#
_entry.id   AF-U4QJW2-F1
#
_cell.length_a   1.000
_cell.length_b   1.000
_cell.length_c   1.000
_cell.angle_alpha   90.00
_cell.angle_beta   90.00
_cell.angle_gamma   90.00
#
_symmetry.space_group_name_H-M   'P 1'
#
loop_
_entity.id
_entity.type
_entity.pdbx_description
1 polymer ?
#
loop_
_entity_poly.entity_id
_entity_poly.type
_entity_poly.pdbx_seq_one_letter_code
_entity_poly.pdbx_strand_id
1 'polypeptide(L)'
;MPATRITLDSTFIDQVKHEIKPHWGELGWVTYKRTYARWLPEKNRTENWDETVKRVIEGNINLDPRLQDLPSQDVIDELTNEAQKLFRLVYSLSATPSGRNLWISGTDYQKRNGDSLNNCWFMAIRPQAYGDSHIVPPYIDKRKEAVSMPFSFLFDQLMKGGGVGFSVVDDNINQIPQVDHQVDLSVVIDKNSKSYDASLKVGAIDKAEWEKNNSDLDNVIYYRIPDTREGWVLANARLIDLHFNDTNPDQKTKLVLDISDIRPYGAKIHGFGGTASGPMPLVEMFFDINNVINERVGQRLTAVDATDICNLIGKTVVAGNVRRSAELALGSSDNQDFIKMKQDKEKLYHHRWASNNSVAINSKFNNYGPIADGIMHNGEPGIVNLDLSRNYGRIADGYQAGIDDDVEGTNPCGEISLANGEPCNLFEVFPYIAEQQGWDLKEAFSLAARYTKRVTFSHYDWEVSRNIIQKNRRIGVSMSGIQDWLLNDLGHRVVTGFKDATDKETGAPIKKPIYDPQGIKMVDGLYHAVIAADKAYSEELGVNPSIKHTTVKPSGTVAKLAGVSEGMHFHYAGYLIQRIRFQASDPLLPALRKCGYHTEPDIYTKNTICVEFPLRAAHADSKNFASAGTVSIAEQFATQAFLQTYWSDNAVSCTVTFQANESNQIAPLLHQYRHTIKSTSLLPYYGGSLKQAPKEPINKKTYEDRVAMITGDVKEVFENQNKDQKGLELVDQSDCASGACPIK
;
A
#
# COMPACT_ATOMS: atom_id res chain seq x y z
N MET A 1 -1.04 -27.45 -26.93
CA MET A 1 -1.37 -26.27 -27.77
C MET A 1 -1.09 -25.03 -26.92
N PRO A 2 -0.61 -23.90 -27.48
CA PRO A 2 -0.48 -22.69 -26.68
C PRO A 2 -1.86 -22.26 -26.17
N ALA A 3 -1.96 -21.83 -24.90
CA ALA A 3 -3.21 -21.33 -24.32
C ALA A 3 -3.74 -20.15 -25.14
N THR A 4 -5.05 -20.13 -25.39
CA THR A 4 -5.72 -19.01 -26.06
C THR A 4 -5.53 -17.73 -25.24
N ARG A 5 -5.13 -16.64 -25.89
CA ARG A 5 -4.93 -15.34 -25.23
C ARG A 5 -5.78 -14.27 -25.87
N ILE A 6 -6.44 -13.49 -25.04
CA ILE A 6 -7.17 -12.28 -25.43
C ILE A 6 -6.17 -11.15 -25.64
N THR A 7 -6.24 -10.51 -26.79
CA THR A 7 -5.46 -9.30 -27.13
C THR A 7 -6.38 -8.25 -27.74
N LEU A 8 -6.05 -6.99 -27.51
CA LEU A 8 -6.77 -5.85 -28.07
C LEU A 8 -6.17 -5.47 -29.44
N ASP A 9 -7.02 -5.40 -30.46
CA ASP A 9 -6.59 -5.01 -31.80
C ASP A 9 -6.08 -3.56 -31.82
N SER A 10 -5.04 -3.29 -32.63
CA SER A 10 -4.48 -1.94 -32.76
C SER A 10 -5.47 -0.94 -33.35
N THR A 11 -6.33 -1.38 -34.27
CA THR A 11 -7.38 -0.53 -34.88
C THR A 11 -8.41 -0.10 -33.83
N PHE A 12 -8.79 -0.99 -32.91
CA PHE A 12 -9.65 -0.64 -31.77
C PHE A 12 -8.98 0.39 -30.86
N ILE A 13 -7.70 0.20 -30.52
CA ILE A 13 -6.97 1.15 -29.66
C ILE A 13 -6.86 2.52 -30.33
N ASP A 14 -6.53 2.55 -31.62
CA ASP A 14 -6.46 3.80 -32.37
C ASP A 14 -7.83 4.47 -32.45
N GLN A 15 -8.92 3.73 -32.66
CA GLN A 15 -10.27 4.27 -32.58
C GLN A 15 -10.55 4.92 -31.22
N VAL A 16 -10.26 4.23 -30.11
CA VAL A 16 -10.46 4.77 -28.76
C VAL A 16 -9.64 6.04 -28.52
N LYS A 17 -8.40 6.11 -29.02
CA LYS A 17 -7.56 7.32 -28.91
C LYS A 17 -8.13 8.53 -29.66
N HIS A 18 -8.92 8.31 -30.71
CA HIS A 18 -9.62 9.39 -31.42
C HIS A 18 -10.93 9.77 -30.72
N GLU A 19 -11.63 8.81 -30.11
CA GLU A 19 -12.93 9.02 -29.47
C GLU A 19 -12.83 9.58 -28.05
N ILE A 20 -11.81 9.18 -27.29
CA ILE A 20 -11.70 9.44 -25.85
C ILE A 20 -10.44 10.26 -25.56
N LYS A 21 -10.63 11.36 -24.83
CA LYS A 21 -9.54 12.11 -24.21
C LYS A 21 -9.38 11.68 -22.74
N PRO A 22 -8.21 11.14 -22.33
CA PRO A 22 -7.96 10.83 -20.91
C PRO A 22 -8.13 12.07 -20.03
N HIS A 23 -8.84 11.93 -18.90
CA HIS A 23 -9.04 12.99 -17.92
C HIS A 23 -7.81 13.16 -17.02
N TRP A 24 -6.73 13.72 -17.55
CA TRP A 24 -5.55 14.04 -16.75
C TRP A 24 -5.83 15.21 -15.80
N GLY A 25 -5.54 15.03 -14.51
CA GLY A 25 -5.33 16.15 -13.61
C GLY A 25 -4.10 16.97 -14.02
N GLU A 26 -3.93 18.16 -13.45
CA GLU A 26 -2.82 19.07 -13.79
C GLU A 26 -1.44 18.45 -13.50
N LEU A 27 -1.38 17.50 -12.56
CA LEU A 27 -0.19 16.69 -12.24
C LEU A 27 -0.18 15.31 -12.90
N GLY A 28 -1.26 14.95 -13.60
CA GLY A 28 -1.60 13.56 -13.86
C GLY A 28 -0.64 12.89 -14.83
N TRP A 29 -0.44 13.48 -16.00
CA TRP A 29 0.46 12.90 -17.01
C TRP A 29 1.92 12.84 -16.54
N VAL A 30 2.38 13.88 -15.84
CA VAL A 30 3.73 13.93 -15.24
C VAL A 30 3.89 12.80 -14.22
N THR A 31 2.88 12.60 -13.37
CA THR A 31 2.84 11.51 -12.39
C THR A 31 2.85 10.14 -13.07
N TYR A 32 2.08 9.97 -14.16
CA TYR A 32 2.09 8.75 -14.95
C TYR A 32 3.50 8.45 -15.51
N LYS A 33 4.12 9.42 -16.20
CA LYS A 33 5.41 9.20 -16.87
C LYS A 33 6.54 8.83 -15.91
N ARG A 34 6.56 9.41 -14.72
CA ARG A 34 7.63 9.15 -13.73
C ARG A 34 7.41 7.86 -12.91
N THR A 35 6.16 7.38 -12.81
CA THR A 35 5.79 6.33 -11.84
C THR A 35 5.28 5.05 -12.50
N TYR A 36 4.52 5.13 -13.59
CA TYR A 36 3.80 3.97 -14.15
C TYR A 36 4.24 3.59 -15.56
N ALA A 37 4.79 4.54 -16.33
CA ALA A 37 5.30 4.26 -17.68
C ALA A 37 6.58 3.41 -17.62
N ARG A 38 6.53 2.18 -18.11
CA ARG A 38 7.72 1.32 -18.13
C ARG A 38 8.62 1.65 -19.30
N TRP A 39 9.92 1.42 -19.16
CA TRP A 39 10.83 1.50 -20.29
C TRP A 39 10.62 0.36 -21.30
N LEU A 40 10.70 0.71 -22.59
CA LEU A 40 10.64 -0.20 -23.72
C LEU A 40 12.01 -0.24 -24.42
N PRO A 41 12.85 -1.27 -24.20
CA PRO A 41 14.21 -1.37 -24.76
C PRO A 41 14.24 -1.20 -26.27
N GLU A 42 13.35 -1.94 -26.95
CA GLU A 42 13.27 -1.97 -28.41
C GLU A 42 12.84 -0.63 -29.02
N LYS A 43 12.18 0.24 -28.24
CA LYS A 43 11.73 1.55 -28.70
C LYS A 43 12.59 2.70 -28.15
N ASN A 44 13.55 2.40 -27.26
CA ASN A 44 14.39 3.36 -26.56
C ASN A 44 13.59 4.54 -25.96
N ARG A 45 12.46 4.23 -25.32
CA ARG A 45 11.60 5.19 -24.63
C ARG A 45 10.75 4.52 -23.56
N THR A 46 10.12 5.31 -22.70
CA THR A 46 9.03 4.85 -21.83
C THR A 46 7.69 4.65 -22.57
N GLU A 47 6.81 3.80 -22.03
CA GLU A 47 5.44 3.52 -22.49
C GLU A 47 4.61 4.81 -22.60
N ASN A 48 3.73 4.86 -23.58
CA ASN A 48 2.62 5.81 -23.61
C ASN A 48 1.38 5.23 -22.91
N TRP A 49 0.42 6.10 -22.56
CA TRP A 49 -0.71 5.69 -21.73
C TRP A 49 -1.52 4.55 -22.35
N ASP A 50 -1.76 4.60 -23.66
CA ASP A 50 -2.45 3.55 -24.41
C ASP A 50 -1.71 2.20 -24.33
N GLU A 51 -0.37 2.19 -24.40
CA GLU A 51 0.43 0.97 -24.27
C GLU A 51 0.36 0.39 -22.85
N THR A 52 0.40 1.26 -21.83
CA THR A 52 0.24 0.85 -20.43
C THR A 52 -1.13 0.23 -20.20
N VAL A 53 -2.20 0.91 -20.60
CA VAL A 53 -3.58 0.41 -20.41
C VAL A 53 -3.79 -0.89 -21.17
N LYS A 54 -3.30 -1.01 -22.41
CA LYS A 54 -3.36 -2.25 -23.19
C LYS A 54 -2.76 -3.42 -22.41
N ARG A 55 -1.49 -3.28 -21.98
CA ARG A 55 -0.78 -4.33 -21.24
C ARG A 55 -1.49 -4.69 -19.93
N VAL A 56 -1.98 -3.69 -19.21
CA VAL A 56 -2.66 -3.88 -17.92
C VAL A 56 -3.97 -4.65 -18.09
N ILE A 57 -4.79 -4.30 -19.08
CA ILE A 57 -6.07 -4.97 -19.35
C ILE A 57 -5.85 -6.37 -19.90
N GLU A 58 -4.94 -6.55 -20.87
CA GLU A 58 -4.58 -7.87 -21.38
C GLU A 58 -4.01 -8.77 -20.26
N GLY A 59 -3.19 -8.20 -19.38
CA GLY A 59 -2.66 -8.90 -18.21
C GLY A 59 -3.74 -9.39 -17.25
N ASN A 60 -4.81 -8.61 -17.04
CA ASN A 60 -5.91 -8.97 -16.15
C ASN A 60 -6.91 -9.93 -16.80
N ILE A 61 -7.37 -9.65 -18.02
CA ILE A 61 -8.42 -10.44 -18.65
C ILE A 61 -7.98 -11.90 -18.87
N ASN A 62 -6.69 -12.11 -19.14
CA ASN A 62 -6.10 -13.44 -19.32
C ASN A 62 -5.89 -14.22 -18.00
N LEU A 63 -6.26 -13.66 -16.84
CA LEU A 63 -6.37 -14.40 -15.59
C LEU A 63 -7.72 -15.12 -15.44
N ASP A 64 -8.67 -14.93 -16.36
CA ASP A 64 -9.92 -15.69 -16.36
C ASP A 64 -9.60 -17.20 -16.51
N PRO A 65 -9.97 -18.06 -15.54
CA PRO A 65 -9.59 -19.46 -15.55
C PRO A 65 -10.21 -20.22 -16.74
N ARG A 66 -11.31 -19.73 -17.33
CA ARG A 66 -11.96 -20.36 -18.49
C ARG A 66 -11.07 -20.35 -19.74
N LEU A 67 -10.04 -19.50 -19.77
CA LEU A 67 -9.08 -19.44 -20.89
C LEU A 67 -8.02 -20.56 -20.86
N GLN A 68 -7.86 -21.27 -19.74
CA GLN A 68 -6.85 -22.33 -19.62
C GLN A 68 -7.28 -23.63 -20.33
N ASP A 69 -8.58 -23.90 -20.40
CA ASP A 69 -9.13 -25.20 -20.82
C ASP A 69 -9.90 -25.12 -22.15
N LEU A 70 -9.20 -24.84 -23.25
CA LEU A 70 -9.77 -24.77 -24.62
C LEU A 70 -11.09 -23.96 -24.68
N PRO A 71 -11.03 -22.62 -24.50
CA PRO A 71 -12.22 -21.79 -24.40
C PRO A 71 -13.07 -21.86 -25.69
N SER A 72 -14.40 -21.79 -25.53
CA SER A 72 -15.31 -21.64 -26.66
C SER A 72 -15.16 -20.26 -27.31
N GLN A 73 -15.60 -20.13 -28.57
CA GLN A 73 -15.59 -18.83 -29.26
C GLN A 73 -16.44 -17.79 -28.51
N ASP A 74 -17.57 -18.20 -27.94
CA ASP A 74 -18.44 -17.31 -27.16
C ASP A 74 -17.70 -16.71 -25.95
N VAL A 75 -16.90 -17.52 -25.23
CA VAL A 75 -16.09 -17.04 -24.09
C VAL A 75 -15.00 -16.08 -24.57
N ILE A 76 -14.37 -16.37 -25.71
CA ILE A 76 -13.36 -15.49 -26.30
C ILE A 76 -13.98 -14.14 -26.69
N ASP A 77 -15.16 -14.15 -27.30
CA ASP A 77 -15.86 -12.94 -27.74
C ASP A 77 -16.36 -12.11 -26.55
N GLU A 78 -16.92 -12.76 -25.52
CA GLU A 78 -17.32 -12.14 -24.25
C GLU A 78 -16.14 -11.42 -23.59
N LEU A 79 -15.03 -12.12 -23.39
CA LEU A 79 -13.86 -11.57 -22.71
C LEU A 79 -13.16 -10.50 -23.54
N THR A 80 -13.18 -10.61 -24.87
CA THR A 80 -12.67 -9.57 -25.76
C THR A 80 -13.50 -8.30 -25.65
N ASN A 81 -14.83 -8.41 -25.64
CA ASN A 81 -15.72 -7.26 -25.45
C ASN A 81 -15.53 -6.63 -24.06
N GLU A 82 -15.41 -7.43 -23.00
CA GLU A 82 -15.12 -6.91 -21.66
C GLU A 82 -13.76 -6.21 -21.60
N ALA A 83 -12.72 -6.77 -22.24
CA ALA A 83 -11.41 -6.13 -22.33
C ALA A 83 -11.48 -4.79 -23.07
N GLN A 84 -12.28 -4.68 -24.13
CA GLN A 84 -12.49 -3.41 -24.84
C GLN A 84 -13.18 -2.36 -23.94
N LYS A 85 -14.19 -2.77 -23.18
CA LYS A 85 -14.87 -1.87 -22.21
C LYS A 85 -13.91 -1.43 -21.09
N LEU A 86 -13.16 -2.36 -20.51
CA LEU A 86 -12.16 -2.07 -19.48
C LEU A 86 -11.07 -1.13 -20.01
N PHE A 87 -10.61 -1.34 -21.25
CA PHE A 87 -9.64 -0.44 -21.87
C PHE A 87 -10.21 0.98 -21.96
N ARG A 88 -11.44 1.15 -22.47
CA ARG A 88 -12.09 2.46 -22.54
C ARG A 88 -12.22 3.12 -21.16
N LEU A 89 -12.66 2.36 -20.15
CA LEU A 89 -12.88 2.84 -18.79
C LEU A 89 -11.58 3.31 -18.11
N VAL A 90 -10.49 2.56 -18.28
CA VAL A 90 -9.20 2.90 -17.69
C VAL A 90 -8.48 3.97 -18.52
N TYR A 91 -8.58 3.91 -19.85
CA TYR A 91 -7.97 4.89 -20.74
C TYR A 91 -8.53 6.30 -20.51
N SER A 92 -9.84 6.43 -20.27
CA SER A 92 -10.50 7.71 -19.95
C SER A 92 -10.13 8.27 -18.58
N LEU A 93 -9.46 7.49 -17.72
CA LEU A 93 -9.25 7.75 -16.29
C LEU A 93 -10.55 7.86 -15.48
N SER A 94 -11.63 7.22 -15.95
CA SER A 94 -12.88 7.07 -15.20
C SER A 94 -12.77 6.07 -14.05
N ALA A 95 -11.88 5.09 -14.22
CA ALA A 95 -11.47 4.18 -13.17
C ALA A 95 -10.04 3.70 -13.43
N THR A 96 -9.43 3.03 -12.47
CA THR A 96 -8.06 2.51 -12.60
C THR A 96 -7.83 1.40 -11.60
N PRO A 97 -7.06 0.36 -11.95
CA PRO A 97 -6.59 -0.58 -10.95
C PRO A 97 -5.56 0.11 -10.03
N SER A 98 -5.13 -0.60 -8.98
CA SER A 98 -4.10 -0.09 -8.08
C SER A 98 -2.82 0.33 -8.83
N GLY A 99 -2.07 1.28 -8.27
CA GLY A 99 -0.78 1.70 -8.86
C GLY A 99 0.20 0.54 -9.08
N ARG A 100 0.12 -0.53 -8.27
CA ARG A 100 0.87 -1.77 -8.49
C ARG A 100 0.49 -2.43 -9.82
N ASN A 101 -0.80 -2.54 -10.10
CA ASN A 101 -1.30 -3.18 -11.31
C ASN A 101 -0.93 -2.37 -12.55
N LEU A 102 -1.00 -1.03 -12.50
CA LEU A 102 -0.51 -0.17 -13.58
C LEU A 102 0.94 -0.48 -13.95
N TRP A 103 1.78 -0.69 -12.93
CA TRP A 103 3.21 -0.99 -13.12
C TRP A 103 3.49 -2.44 -13.55
N ILE A 104 2.77 -3.42 -13.01
CA ILE A 104 3.15 -4.85 -13.07
C ILE A 104 2.24 -5.71 -13.95
N SER A 105 0.94 -5.42 -14.07
CA SER A 105 0.00 -6.28 -14.80
C SER A 105 0.45 -6.51 -16.25
N GLY A 106 0.43 -7.75 -16.74
CA GLY A 106 0.83 -8.10 -18.12
C GLY A 106 2.34 -8.10 -18.39
N THR A 107 3.18 -7.78 -17.41
CA THR A 107 4.65 -7.84 -17.56
C THR A 107 5.18 -9.27 -17.39
N ASP A 108 6.39 -9.56 -17.88
CA ASP A 108 7.04 -10.84 -17.63
C ASP A 108 7.50 -11.03 -16.18
N TYR A 109 7.60 -9.93 -15.41
CA TYR A 109 7.82 -10.02 -13.98
C TYR A 109 6.61 -10.64 -13.28
N GLN A 110 5.41 -10.16 -13.61
CA GLN A 110 4.15 -10.66 -13.05
C GLN A 110 3.96 -12.15 -13.30
N LYS A 111 4.32 -12.63 -14.49
CA LYS A 111 4.16 -14.05 -14.87
C LYS A 111 5.09 -14.99 -14.09
N ARG A 112 6.20 -14.49 -13.54
CA ARG A 112 7.24 -15.31 -12.89
C ARG A 112 7.31 -15.12 -11.37
N ASN A 113 6.62 -14.12 -10.82
CA ASN A 113 6.64 -13.81 -9.39
C ASN A 113 5.20 -13.81 -8.87
N GLY A 114 4.90 -14.73 -7.96
CA GLY A 114 3.62 -14.73 -7.26
C GLY A 114 3.47 -13.45 -6.43
N ASP A 115 2.24 -13.23 -5.95
CA ASP A 115 1.86 -12.10 -5.09
C ASP A 115 1.91 -10.72 -5.77
N SER A 116 2.51 -10.62 -6.96
CA SER A 116 2.96 -9.37 -7.58
C SER A 116 1.83 -8.40 -7.95
N LEU A 117 0.59 -8.87 -8.11
CA LEU A 117 -0.60 -8.06 -8.37
C LEU A 117 -1.26 -7.50 -7.10
N ASN A 118 -0.85 -7.97 -5.92
CA ASN A 118 -1.35 -7.51 -4.63
C ASN A 118 -0.29 -6.67 -3.92
N ASN A 119 -0.70 -5.52 -3.36
CA ASN A 119 0.23 -4.54 -2.83
C ASN A 119 0.28 -4.49 -1.31
N CYS A 120 -0.73 -4.99 -0.60
CA CYS A 120 -0.72 -4.98 0.85
C CYS A 120 -1.24 -6.29 1.42
N TRP A 121 -0.82 -6.60 2.64
CA TRP A 121 -1.07 -7.87 3.32
C TRP A 121 -1.32 -7.66 4.81
N PHE A 122 -1.79 -8.71 5.47
CA PHE A 122 -1.80 -8.80 6.92
C PHE A 122 -1.14 -10.10 7.42
N MET A 123 -0.42 -10.05 8.54
CA MET A 123 0.21 -11.22 9.16
C MET A 123 0.15 -11.14 10.69
N ALA A 124 -0.28 -12.21 11.36
CA ALA A 124 -0.26 -12.28 12.81
C ALA A 124 1.11 -12.74 13.32
N ILE A 125 1.67 -12.05 14.31
CA ILE A 125 3.01 -12.35 14.84
C ILE A 125 2.93 -13.43 15.93
N ARG A 126 2.75 -14.67 15.49
CA ARG A 126 2.78 -15.90 16.30
C ARG A 126 3.49 -17.01 15.52
N PRO A 127 4.08 -18.03 16.19
CA PRO A 127 4.71 -19.16 15.51
C PRO A 127 3.74 -19.84 14.55
N GLN A 128 4.18 -20.12 13.33
CA GLN A 128 3.35 -20.66 12.26
C GLN A 128 4.17 -21.58 11.35
N ALA A 129 3.50 -22.51 10.67
CA ALA A 129 4.14 -23.36 9.67
C ALA A 129 4.29 -22.63 8.33
N TYR A 130 5.42 -22.82 7.65
CA TYR A 130 5.63 -22.25 6.31
C TYR A 130 4.70 -22.87 5.26
N GLY A 131 4.32 -24.14 5.44
CA GLY A 131 3.46 -24.86 4.51
C GLY A 131 4.14 -25.19 3.18
N ASP A 132 3.36 -25.58 2.19
CA ASP A 132 3.82 -25.80 0.81
C ASP A 132 4.08 -24.48 0.06
N SER A 133 4.88 -23.59 0.67
CA SER A 133 5.19 -22.26 0.14
C SER A 133 6.45 -22.25 -0.72
N HIS A 134 6.61 -21.19 -1.53
CA HIS A 134 7.84 -20.97 -2.32
C HIS A 134 9.10 -20.83 -1.44
N ILE A 135 8.96 -20.21 -0.27
CA ILE A 135 10.04 -20.08 0.72
C ILE A 135 9.75 -21.03 1.87
N VAL A 136 10.67 -21.98 2.11
CA VAL A 136 10.66 -22.88 3.26
C VAL A 136 12.11 -23.07 3.74
N PRO A 137 12.44 -22.82 5.01
CA PRO A 137 13.76 -23.09 5.52
C PRO A 137 14.10 -24.59 5.43
N PRO A 138 15.25 -24.97 4.84
CA PRO A 138 15.54 -26.38 4.54
C PRO A 138 15.75 -27.27 5.77
N TYR A 139 15.90 -26.65 6.95
CA TYR A 139 16.12 -27.32 8.24
C TYR A 139 14.83 -27.49 9.05
N ILE A 140 13.67 -27.05 8.53
CA ILE A 140 12.37 -27.16 9.20
C ILE A 140 11.46 -28.06 8.35
N ASP A 141 10.71 -28.95 9.00
CA ASP A 141 9.59 -29.62 8.34
C ASP A 141 8.54 -28.57 7.96
N LYS A 142 8.12 -28.54 6.70
CA LYS A 142 7.18 -27.53 6.18
C LYS A 142 5.85 -27.42 6.97
N ARG A 143 5.45 -28.45 7.71
CA ARG A 143 4.23 -28.46 8.55
C ARG A 143 4.51 -28.12 10.02
N LYS A 144 5.78 -28.02 10.42
CA LYS A 144 6.18 -27.60 11.77
C LYS A 144 6.12 -26.08 11.90
N GLU A 145 5.59 -25.61 13.01
CA GLU A 145 5.56 -24.19 13.34
C GLU A 145 6.97 -23.68 13.68
N ALA A 146 7.26 -22.46 13.23
CA ALA A 146 8.51 -21.77 13.49
C ALA A 146 8.21 -20.32 13.89
N VAL A 147 8.99 -19.79 14.83
CA VAL A 147 8.87 -18.39 15.26
C VAL A 147 9.20 -17.45 14.10
N SER A 148 10.14 -17.83 13.22
CA SER A 148 10.53 -17.02 12.07
C SER A 148 9.44 -16.80 11.02
N MET A 149 8.48 -17.72 10.88
CA MET A 149 7.55 -17.74 9.74
C MET A 149 6.82 -16.40 9.50
N PRO A 150 6.13 -15.79 10.50
CA PRO A 150 5.44 -14.52 10.29
C PRO A 150 6.40 -13.37 9.93
N PHE A 151 7.61 -13.36 10.49
CA PHE A 151 8.64 -12.37 10.17
C PHE A 151 9.18 -12.56 8.75
N SER A 152 9.33 -13.81 8.31
CA SER A 152 9.73 -14.16 6.95
C SER A 152 8.68 -13.76 5.91
N PHE A 153 7.40 -13.97 6.21
CA PHE A 153 6.32 -13.48 5.37
C PHE A 153 6.36 -11.96 5.26
N LEU A 154 6.46 -11.25 6.39
CA LEU A 154 6.57 -9.80 6.41
C LEU A 154 7.77 -9.32 5.57
N PHE A 155 8.94 -9.92 5.78
CA PHE A 155 10.15 -9.56 5.04
C PHE A 155 9.98 -9.79 3.53
N ASP A 156 9.46 -10.94 3.12
CA ASP A 156 9.23 -11.28 1.72
C ASP A 156 8.27 -10.29 1.04
N GLN A 157 7.12 -9.99 1.67
CA GLN A 157 6.13 -9.10 1.08
C GLN A 157 6.62 -7.65 1.01
N LEU A 158 7.41 -7.19 1.98
CA LEU A 158 8.08 -5.89 1.93
C LEU A 158 9.13 -5.85 0.81
N MET A 159 9.93 -6.90 0.63
CA MET A 159 10.91 -7.01 -0.46
C MET A 159 10.26 -7.07 -1.86
N LYS A 160 9.02 -7.57 -1.95
CA LYS A 160 8.15 -7.45 -3.14
C LYS A 160 7.53 -6.05 -3.31
N GLY A 161 7.95 -5.08 -2.49
CA GLY A 161 7.50 -3.69 -2.46
C GLY A 161 6.05 -3.53 -2.04
N GLY A 162 5.51 -4.48 -1.27
CA GLY A 162 4.22 -4.39 -0.63
C GLY A 162 4.28 -3.70 0.73
N GLY A 163 3.12 -3.48 1.33
CA GLY A 163 2.99 -3.07 2.74
C GLY A 163 2.34 -4.17 3.58
N VAL A 164 2.73 -4.31 4.84
CA VAL A 164 2.26 -5.39 5.70
C VAL A 164 1.73 -4.82 7.01
N GLY A 165 0.43 -5.00 7.27
CA GLY A 165 -0.10 -4.84 8.62
C GLY A 165 0.21 -6.09 9.42
N PHE A 166 0.56 -5.95 10.69
CA PHE A 166 0.85 -7.11 11.52
C PHE A 166 0.33 -6.93 12.94
N SER A 167 -0.04 -8.04 13.57
CA SER A 167 -0.62 -8.03 14.92
C SER A 167 0.32 -8.58 15.97
N VAL A 168 0.59 -7.76 16.98
CA VAL A 168 1.35 -8.05 18.19
C VAL A 168 0.45 -7.95 19.43
N VAL A 169 -0.85 -8.21 19.27
CA VAL A 169 -1.77 -8.36 20.41
C VAL A 169 -1.28 -9.46 21.34
N ASP A 170 -1.60 -9.37 22.62
CA ASP A 170 -1.04 -10.28 23.63
C ASP A 170 -1.40 -11.74 23.35
N ASP A 171 -2.57 -12.02 22.77
CA ASP A 171 -2.97 -13.37 22.33
C ASP A 171 -1.97 -14.00 21.34
N ASN A 172 -1.35 -13.20 20.46
CA ASN A 172 -0.32 -13.67 19.54
C ASN A 172 1.04 -13.81 20.26
N ILE A 173 1.44 -12.78 21.01
CA ILE A 173 2.74 -12.74 21.68
C ILE A 173 2.88 -13.85 22.73
N ASN A 174 1.79 -14.19 23.44
CA ASN A 174 1.77 -15.27 24.41
C ASN A 174 2.00 -16.67 23.80
N GLN A 175 1.87 -16.81 22.48
CA GLN A 175 2.17 -18.05 21.76
C GLN A 175 3.66 -18.18 21.41
N ILE A 176 4.43 -17.08 21.44
CA ILE A 176 5.87 -17.14 21.23
C ILE A 176 6.51 -17.83 22.46
N PRO A 177 7.30 -18.90 22.27
CA PRO A 177 7.94 -19.59 23.37
C PRO A 177 8.99 -18.70 24.05
N GLN A 178 9.48 -19.17 25.19
CA GLN A 178 10.63 -18.55 25.83
C GLN A 178 11.85 -18.62 24.90
N VAL A 179 12.71 -17.61 24.92
CA VAL A 179 13.99 -17.64 24.21
C VAL A 179 14.93 -18.58 24.96
N ASP A 180 15.37 -19.65 24.29
CA ASP A 180 16.13 -20.74 24.89
C ASP A 180 17.64 -20.53 24.81
N HIS A 181 18.10 -19.98 23.68
CA HIS A 181 19.52 -19.88 23.36
C HIS A 181 19.94 -18.44 23.13
N GLN A 182 21.12 -18.10 23.65
CA GLN A 182 21.86 -16.95 23.17
C GLN A 182 22.59 -17.35 21.88
N VAL A 183 22.42 -16.59 20.80
CA VAL A 183 23.09 -16.84 19.52
C VAL A 183 24.29 -15.90 19.37
N ASP A 184 25.47 -16.50 19.22
CA ASP A 184 26.72 -15.86 18.83
C ASP A 184 26.77 -15.73 17.30
N LEU A 185 26.47 -14.52 16.81
CA LEU A 185 26.37 -14.23 15.38
C LEU A 185 27.69 -13.66 14.84
N SER A 186 28.18 -14.28 13.77
CA SER A 186 29.24 -13.74 12.92
C SER A 186 28.69 -13.48 11.51
N VAL A 187 28.91 -12.28 10.97
CA VAL A 187 28.61 -11.98 9.56
C VAL A 187 29.93 -11.83 8.82
N VAL A 188 30.18 -12.70 7.84
CA VAL A 188 31.48 -12.77 7.15
C VAL A 188 31.36 -12.28 5.71
N ILE A 189 32.45 -11.68 5.21
CA ILE A 189 32.55 -11.23 3.83
C ILE A 189 33.95 -11.52 3.27
N ASP A 190 33.99 -12.03 2.05
CA ASP A 190 35.23 -12.29 1.31
C ASP A 190 35.81 -10.97 0.75
N LYS A 191 37.13 -10.81 0.84
CA LYS A 191 37.90 -9.66 0.32
C LYS A 191 37.69 -9.35 -1.15
N ASN A 192 37.21 -10.31 -1.95
CA ASN A 192 36.91 -10.10 -3.37
C ASN A 192 35.55 -9.42 -3.59
N SER A 193 34.71 -9.32 -2.56
CA SER A 193 33.43 -8.61 -2.67
C SER A 193 33.67 -7.11 -2.85
N LYS A 194 32.94 -6.50 -3.79
CA LYS A 194 32.92 -5.04 -3.98
C LYS A 194 32.35 -4.28 -2.77
N SER A 195 31.71 -4.99 -1.86
CA SER A 195 31.14 -4.45 -0.62
C SER A 195 31.99 -4.71 0.61
N TYR A 196 33.20 -5.27 0.47
CA TYR A 196 34.08 -5.65 1.58
C TYR A 196 34.32 -4.50 2.58
N ASP A 197 34.98 -3.42 2.16
CA ASP A 197 35.30 -2.28 3.03
C ASP A 197 34.07 -1.62 3.64
N ALA A 198 32.95 -1.58 2.91
CA ALA A 198 31.70 -1.01 3.40
C ALA A 198 31.04 -1.90 4.46
N SER A 199 31.14 -3.21 4.30
CA SER A 199 30.54 -4.19 5.22
C SER A 199 31.34 -4.29 6.53
N LEU A 200 32.67 -4.19 6.47
CA LEU A 200 33.50 -4.16 7.69
C LEU A 200 33.15 -2.98 8.60
N LYS A 201 32.80 -1.82 8.02
CA LYS A 201 32.42 -0.61 8.78
C LYS A 201 31.12 -0.77 9.57
N VAL A 202 30.26 -1.71 9.18
CA VAL A 202 28.97 -1.99 9.84
C VAL A 202 28.97 -3.30 10.62
N GLY A 203 30.15 -3.88 10.88
CA GLY A 203 30.32 -5.00 11.79
C GLY A 203 30.54 -6.37 11.14
N ALA A 204 30.58 -6.47 9.80
CA ALA A 204 31.04 -7.71 9.17
C ALA A 204 32.55 -7.92 9.43
N ILE A 205 33.02 -9.16 9.31
CA ILE A 205 34.42 -9.53 9.49
C ILE A 205 34.98 -10.23 8.26
N ASP A 206 36.30 -10.19 8.10
CA ASP A 206 36.97 -10.90 7.01
C ASP A 206 36.75 -12.41 7.15
N LYS A 207 36.30 -13.03 6.05
CA LYS A 207 36.03 -14.47 6.02
C LYS A 207 37.26 -15.31 6.35
N ALA A 208 38.41 -14.99 5.75
CA ALA A 208 39.62 -15.79 5.95
C ALA A 208 40.17 -15.63 7.38
N GLU A 209 40.02 -14.44 7.98
CA GLU A 209 40.32 -14.21 9.39
C GLU A 209 39.40 -15.03 10.31
N TRP A 210 38.09 -15.03 10.04
CA TRP A 210 37.15 -15.83 10.82
C TRP A 210 37.46 -17.33 10.73
N GLU A 211 37.70 -17.86 9.52
CA GLU A 211 38.07 -19.27 9.29
C GLU A 211 39.37 -19.65 10.01
N LYS A 212 40.36 -18.74 10.05
CA LYS A 212 41.62 -18.96 10.76
C LYS A 212 41.43 -19.03 12.28
N ASN A 213 40.53 -18.22 12.82
CA ASN A 213 40.30 -18.10 14.26
C ASN A 213 39.29 -19.13 14.80
N ASN A 214 38.57 -19.84 13.93
CA ASN A 214 37.54 -20.81 14.31
C ASN A 214 37.82 -22.19 13.69
N SER A 215 38.68 -22.97 14.35
CA SER A 215 39.04 -24.33 13.92
C SER A 215 38.05 -25.41 14.37
N ASP A 216 37.28 -25.15 15.44
CA ASP A 216 36.21 -26.03 15.91
C ASP A 216 34.86 -25.55 15.37
N LEU A 217 34.28 -26.36 14.48
CA LEU A 217 33.03 -26.06 13.78
C LEU A 217 31.85 -26.86 14.33
N ASP A 218 32.05 -27.68 15.38
CA ASP A 218 31.00 -28.58 15.88
C ASP A 218 29.79 -27.78 16.40
N ASN A 219 29.99 -26.58 16.95
CA ASN A 219 28.92 -25.71 17.43
C ASN A 219 28.49 -24.63 16.40
N VAL A 220 28.99 -24.70 15.17
CA VAL A 220 28.78 -23.65 14.16
C VAL A 220 27.75 -24.08 13.12
N ILE A 221 26.79 -23.20 12.87
CA ILE A 221 25.98 -23.24 11.66
C ILE A 221 26.51 -22.19 10.69
N TYR A 222 26.89 -22.62 9.50
CA TYR A 222 27.34 -21.74 8.44
C TYR A 222 26.29 -21.69 7.31
N TYR A 223 25.87 -20.49 6.93
CA TYR A 223 24.94 -20.26 5.82
C TYR A 223 25.49 -19.21 4.86
N ARG A 224 25.79 -19.64 3.64
CA ARG A 224 26.17 -18.76 2.53
C ARG A 224 24.93 -18.24 1.84
N ILE A 225 24.71 -16.94 1.91
CA ILE A 225 23.46 -16.31 1.50
C ILE A 225 23.47 -16.11 -0.02
N PRO A 226 22.53 -16.72 -0.77
CA PRO A 226 22.42 -16.47 -2.20
C PRO A 226 21.91 -15.04 -2.46
N ASP A 227 22.39 -14.41 -3.53
CA ASP A 227 22.02 -13.05 -3.96
C ASP A 227 20.60 -12.98 -4.55
N THR A 228 19.62 -13.25 -3.69
CA THR A 228 18.19 -13.38 -4.00
C THR A 228 17.36 -12.85 -2.85
N ARG A 229 16.10 -12.48 -3.13
CA ARG A 229 15.12 -12.09 -2.09
C ARG A 229 14.95 -13.22 -1.07
N GLU A 230 14.81 -14.45 -1.56
CA GLU A 230 14.66 -15.65 -0.76
C GLU A 230 15.86 -15.88 0.17
N GLY A 231 17.09 -15.64 -0.33
CA GLY A 231 18.31 -15.75 0.47
C GLY A 231 18.29 -14.85 1.71
N TRP A 232 17.85 -13.60 1.56
CA TRP A 232 17.75 -12.64 2.65
C TRP A 232 16.72 -13.09 3.70
N VAL A 233 15.55 -13.56 3.24
CA VAL A 233 14.48 -14.08 4.11
C VAL A 233 14.96 -15.31 4.89
N LEU A 234 15.58 -16.27 4.20
CA LEU A 234 16.06 -17.52 4.81
C LEU A 234 17.20 -17.29 5.82
N ALA A 235 18.06 -16.30 5.57
CA ALA A 235 19.11 -15.91 6.52
C ALA A 235 18.52 -15.35 7.82
N ASN A 236 17.55 -14.44 7.71
CA ASN A 236 16.84 -13.91 8.87
C ASN A 236 16.06 -15.01 9.61
N ALA A 237 15.41 -15.92 8.88
CA ALA A 237 14.73 -17.05 9.48
C ALA A 237 15.68 -17.91 10.30
N ARG A 238 16.87 -18.21 9.75
CA ARG A 238 17.88 -19.01 10.46
C ARG A 238 18.40 -18.33 11.71
N LEU A 239 18.57 -17.02 11.66
CA LEU A 239 18.92 -16.23 12.84
C LEU A 239 17.87 -16.36 13.95
N ILE A 240 16.59 -16.10 13.63
CA ILE A 240 15.50 -16.16 14.61
C ILE A 240 15.34 -17.57 15.18
N ASP A 241 15.26 -18.58 14.31
CA ASP A 241 14.91 -19.95 14.70
C ASP A 241 15.99 -20.66 15.53
N LEU A 242 17.26 -20.22 15.47
CA LEU A 242 18.31 -20.78 16.33
C LEU A 242 18.16 -20.44 17.82
N HIS A 243 17.36 -19.42 18.14
CA HIS A 243 17.10 -19.02 19.52
C HIS A 243 16.11 -19.94 20.26
N PHE A 244 15.45 -20.87 19.56
CA PHE A 244 14.38 -21.71 20.09
C PHE A 244 14.69 -23.20 19.91
N ASN A 245 14.50 -23.99 20.97
CA ASN A 245 14.78 -25.43 20.99
C ASN A 245 14.03 -26.20 19.90
N ASP A 246 12.77 -25.82 19.64
CA ASP A 246 11.91 -26.51 18.67
C ASP A 246 12.51 -26.51 17.26
N THR A 247 13.24 -25.46 16.88
CA THR A 247 13.87 -25.33 15.57
C THR A 247 15.40 -25.51 15.61
N ASN A 248 15.95 -25.82 16.80
CA ASN A 248 17.38 -26.03 17.03
C ASN A 248 17.64 -27.29 17.90
N PRO A 249 17.30 -28.50 17.41
CA PRO A 249 17.45 -29.72 18.20
C PRO A 249 18.90 -30.05 18.57
N ASP A 250 19.86 -29.60 17.75
CA ASP A 250 21.30 -29.80 17.98
C ASP A 250 21.92 -28.74 18.92
N GLN A 251 21.09 -27.81 19.42
CA GLN A 251 21.46 -26.74 20.35
C GLN A 251 22.70 -25.93 19.90
N LYS A 252 22.81 -25.69 18.59
CA LYS A 252 23.92 -24.90 18.04
C LYS A 252 23.74 -23.44 18.43
N THR A 253 24.76 -22.83 19.01
CA THR A 253 24.69 -21.42 19.46
C THR A 253 25.51 -20.46 18.61
N LYS A 254 26.34 -20.94 17.68
CA LYS A 254 27.11 -20.07 16.78
C LYS A 254 26.50 -20.07 15.37
N LEU A 255 26.14 -18.90 14.87
CA LEU A 255 25.65 -18.71 13.50
C LEU A 255 26.63 -17.86 12.70
N VAL A 256 26.97 -18.32 11.51
CA VAL A 256 27.79 -17.61 10.54
C VAL A 256 26.99 -17.36 9.29
N LEU A 257 26.78 -16.09 8.97
CA LEU A 257 26.11 -15.64 7.76
C LEU A 257 27.14 -15.09 6.78
N ASP A 258 27.36 -15.77 5.67
CA ASP A 258 28.28 -15.33 4.62
C ASP A 258 27.54 -14.52 3.55
N ILE A 259 27.83 -13.22 3.51
CA ILE A 259 27.23 -12.22 2.60
C ILE A 259 28.07 -11.97 1.34
N SER A 260 29.11 -12.76 1.08
CA SER A 260 30.09 -12.52 0.01
C SER A 260 29.46 -12.44 -1.38
N ASP A 261 28.37 -13.16 -1.60
CA ASP A 261 27.71 -13.23 -2.92
C ASP A 261 26.71 -12.09 -3.14
N ILE A 262 26.34 -11.33 -2.10
CA ILE A 262 25.33 -10.28 -2.21
C ILE A 262 25.85 -9.13 -3.08
N ARG A 263 25.03 -8.74 -4.07
CA ARG A 263 25.40 -7.68 -5.03
C ARG A 263 25.67 -6.35 -4.33
N PRO A 264 26.59 -5.51 -4.85
CA PRO A 264 26.98 -4.26 -4.21
C PRO A 264 25.93 -3.15 -4.38
N TYR A 265 26.13 -2.07 -3.61
CA TYR A 265 25.35 -0.83 -3.76
C TYR A 265 25.40 -0.32 -5.21
N GLY A 266 24.25 0.09 -5.74
CA GLY A 266 24.13 0.59 -7.11
C GLY A 266 23.94 -0.51 -8.17
N ALA A 267 24.09 -1.80 -7.83
CA ALA A 267 23.79 -2.89 -8.75
C ALA A 267 22.31 -2.92 -9.11
N LYS A 268 21.94 -3.43 -10.30
CA LYS A 268 20.53 -3.45 -10.74
C LYS A 268 19.71 -4.47 -9.94
N ILE A 269 18.43 -4.15 -9.70
CA ILE A 269 17.43 -5.10 -9.20
C ILE A 269 16.55 -5.50 -10.39
N HIS A 270 16.33 -6.79 -10.60
CA HIS A 270 15.49 -7.27 -11.70
C HIS A 270 14.01 -7.25 -11.29
N GLY A 271 13.16 -6.69 -12.15
CA GLY A 271 11.70 -6.78 -12.01
C GLY A 271 11.04 -5.77 -11.07
N PHE A 272 11.78 -5.28 -10.09
CA PHE A 272 11.47 -4.06 -9.35
C PHE A 272 12.36 -2.93 -9.84
N GLY A 273 11.83 -1.70 -9.84
CA GLY A 273 12.63 -0.56 -10.21
C GLY A 273 13.69 -0.21 -9.16
N GLY A 274 14.85 0.32 -9.59
CA GLY A 274 15.86 0.85 -8.69
C GLY A 274 17.20 0.13 -8.76
N THR A 275 18.03 0.41 -7.78
CA THR A 275 19.36 -0.19 -7.58
C THR A 275 19.46 -0.79 -6.18
N ALA A 276 20.22 -1.86 -6.03
CA ALA A 276 20.47 -2.55 -4.77
C ALA A 276 21.20 -1.66 -3.77
N SER A 277 20.95 -1.88 -2.49
CA SER A 277 21.62 -1.20 -1.37
C SER A 277 23.02 -1.70 -1.07
N GLY A 278 23.42 -2.85 -1.61
CA GLY A 278 24.50 -3.64 -1.03
C GLY A 278 24.06 -4.39 0.23
N PRO A 279 24.92 -5.25 0.80
CA PRO A 279 24.60 -6.06 1.98
C PRO A 279 24.59 -5.27 3.29
N MET A 280 25.12 -4.05 3.35
CA MET A 280 25.33 -3.33 4.61
C MET A 280 24.06 -3.19 5.48
N PRO A 281 22.88 -2.82 4.95
CA PRO A 281 21.67 -2.74 5.76
C PRO A 281 21.21 -4.10 6.30
N LEU A 282 21.58 -5.20 5.63
CA LEU A 282 21.29 -6.56 6.08
C LEU A 282 22.19 -6.95 7.25
N VAL A 283 23.47 -6.53 7.24
CA VAL A 283 24.41 -6.74 8.35
C VAL A 283 23.89 -6.07 9.63
N GLU A 284 23.52 -4.79 9.54
CA GLU A 284 22.95 -4.04 10.67
C GLU A 284 21.69 -4.72 11.20
N MET A 285 20.77 -5.12 10.31
CA MET A 285 19.54 -5.84 10.66
C MET A 285 19.81 -7.09 11.47
N PHE A 286 20.76 -7.93 11.03
CA PHE A 286 21.05 -9.19 11.70
C PHE A 286 21.58 -8.95 13.11
N PHE A 287 22.50 -8.01 13.30
CA PHE A 287 22.99 -7.70 14.65
C PHE A 287 21.91 -7.09 15.53
N ASP A 288 21.13 -6.14 15.03
CA ASP A 288 20.06 -5.50 15.79
C ASP A 288 18.98 -6.51 16.22
N ILE A 289 18.53 -7.38 15.31
CA ILE A 289 17.55 -8.44 15.62
C ILE A 289 18.15 -9.46 16.60
N ASN A 290 19.40 -9.89 16.39
CA ASN A 290 20.07 -10.82 17.30
C ASN A 290 20.14 -10.24 18.71
N ASN A 291 20.44 -8.95 18.85
CA ASN A 291 20.49 -8.27 20.14
C ASN A 291 19.11 -8.24 20.81
N VAL A 292 18.05 -7.88 20.08
CA VAL A 292 16.68 -7.87 20.61
C VAL A 292 16.28 -9.24 21.19
N ILE A 293 16.60 -10.34 20.48
CA ILE A 293 16.24 -11.68 20.94
C ILE A 293 17.18 -12.15 22.07
N ASN A 294 18.49 -11.90 21.97
CA ASN A 294 19.47 -12.26 23.00
C ASN A 294 19.22 -11.57 24.35
N GLU A 295 18.73 -10.32 24.36
CA GLU A 295 18.34 -9.61 25.59
C GLU A 295 17.19 -10.30 26.33
N ARG A 296 16.48 -11.23 25.67
CA ARG A 296 15.36 -11.98 26.21
C ARG A 296 15.67 -13.44 26.52
N VAL A 297 16.94 -13.88 26.48
CA VAL A 297 17.30 -15.26 26.86
C VAL A 297 16.78 -15.60 28.26
N GLY A 298 16.09 -16.74 28.36
CA GLY A 298 15.41 -17.14 29.60
C GLY A 298 14.07 -16.45 29.86
N GLN A 299 13.61 -15.58 28.95
CA GLN A 299 12.36 -14.82 29.03
C GLN A 299 11.56 -14.96 27.72
N ARG A 300 10.32 -14.48 27.73
CA ARG A 300 9.48 -14.41 26.52
C ARG A 300 9.67 -13.06 25.82
N LEU A 301 9.52 -13.04 24.50
CA LEU A 301 9.41 -11.78 23.75
C LEU A 301 8.12 -11.05 24.13
N THR A 302 8.19 -9.72 24.14
CA THR A 302 7.05 -8.82 24.35
C THR A 302 6.51 -8.27 23.02
N ALA A 303 5.36 -7.61 23.06
CA ALA A 303 4.82 -6.90 21.89
C ALA A 303 5.80 -5.84 21.35
N VAL A 304 6.58 -5.20 22.23
CA VAL A 304 7.61 -4.22 21.85
C VAL A 304 8.75 -4.90 21.12
N ASP A 305 9.26 -6.03 21.63
CA ASP A 305 10.38 -6.74 21.00
C ASP A 305 9.98 -7.27 19.62
N ALA A 306 8.79 -7.89 19.51
CA ALA A 306 8.26 -8.37 18.23
C ALA A 306 8.05 -7.24 17.22
N THR A 307 7.54 -6.08 17.68
CA THR A 307 7.38 -4.89 16.84
C THR A 307 8.73 -4.31 16.43
N ASP A 308 9.74 -4.30 17.31
CA ASP A 308 11.09 -3.84 16.99
C ASP A 308 11.74 -4.74 15.91
N ILE A 309 11.56 -6.07 15.97
CA ILE A 309 12.02 -7.00 14.91
C ILE A 309 11.38 -6.66 13.56
N CYS A 310 10.05 -6.49 13.50
CA CYS A 310 9.38 -6.08 12.27
C CYS A 310 9.87 -4.72 11.75
N ASN A 311 10.00 -3.72 12.62
CA ASN A 311 10.51 -2.40 12.24
C ASN A 311 11.94 -2.44 11.70
N LEU A 312 12.81 -3.29 12.27
CA LEU A 312 14.18 -3.48 11.78
C LEU A 312 14.20 -4.10 10.38
N ILE A 313 13.31 -5.08 10.13
CA ILE A 313 13.11 -5.63 8.78
C ILE A 313 12.64 -4.51 7.83
N GLY A 314 11.64 -3.72 8.20
CA GLY A 314 11.17 -2.58 7.43
C GLY A 314 12.26 -1.56 7.11
N LYS A 315 13.04 -1.16 8.12
CA LYS A 315 14.21 -0.27 7.98
C LYS A 315 15.19 -0.80 6.92
N THR A 316 15.50 -2.08 6.95
CA THR A 316 16.42 -2.72 6.01
C THR A 316 15.89 -2.72 4.58
N VAL A 317 14.60 -2.98 4.40
CA VAL A 317 13.95 -2.92 3.08
C VAL A 317 13.97 -1.49 2.50
N VAL A 318 13.75 -0.47 3.34
CA VAL A 318 13.82 0.95 2.93
C VAL A 318 15.23 1.35 2.51
N ALA A 319 16.23 0.98 3.31
CA ALA A 319 17.62 1.18 2.95
C ALA A 319 18.01 0.41 1.67
N GLY A 320 17.33 -0.71 1.42
CA GLY A 320 17.29 -1.54 0.22
C GLY A 320 16.90 -0.84 -1.09
N ASN A 321 16.53 0.44 -1.05
CA ASN A 321 16.01 1.22 -2.18
C ASN A 321 14.67 0.69 -2.75
N VAL A 322 13.98 -0.17 -1.99
CA VAL A 322 12.58 -0.51 -2.23
C VAL A 322 11.74 0.60 -1.60
N ARG A 323 10.85 1.21 -2.40
CA ARG A 323 9.94 2.30 -1.97
C ARG A 323 9.43 2.04 -0.55
N ARG A 324 9.64 3.00 0.36
CA ARG A 324 9.10 3.08 1.74
C ARG A 324 8.34 1.82 2.17
N SER A 325 8.98 0.93 2.93
CA SER A 325 8.24 -0.12 3.66
C SER A 325 7.07 0.56 4.36
N ALA A 326 5.88 -0.02 4.19
CA ALA A 326 4.67 0.50 4.77
C ALA A 326 4.17 -0.56 5.73
N GLU A 327 4.33 -0.31 7.02
CA GLU A 327 3.93 -1.22 8.06
C GLU A 327 2.86 -0.60 8.95
N LEU A 328 1.99 -1.44 9.47
CA LEU A 328 1.10 -1.09 10.58
C LEU A 328 1.24 -2.13 11.67
N ALA A 329 1.66 -1.70 12.86
CA ALA A 329 1.71 -2.55 14.03
C ALA A 329 0.38 -2.45 14.79
N LEU A 330 -0.31 -3.57 15.00
CA LEU A 330 -1.58 -3.64 15.72
C LEU A 330 -1.38 -4.34 17.07
N GLY A 331 -1.43 -3.58 18.17
CA GLY A 331 -1.25 -4.10 19.54
C GLY A 331 -2.53 -4.09 20.37
N SER A 332 -2.47 -4.67 21.58
CA SER A 332 -3.57 -4.63 22.54
C SER A 332 -3.82 -3.21 23.05
N SER A 333 -5.09 -2.84 23.23
CA SER A 333 -5.48 -1.49 23.67
C SER A 333 -5.07 -1.09 25.09
N ASP A 334 -4.66 -2.05 25.91
CA ASP A 334 -4.23 -1.88 27.29
C ASP A 334 -2.70 -2.06 27.49
N ASN A 335 -1.97 -2.50 26.46
CA ASN A 335 -0.52 -2.66 26.51
C ASN A 335 0.20 -1.31 26.39
N GLN A 336 0.52 -0.71 27.54
CA GLN A 336 1.13 0.62 27.62
C GLN A 336 2.54 0.68 27.02
N ASP A 337 3.30 -0.40 27.11
CA ASP A 337 4.66 -0.46 26.56
C ASP A 337 4.63 -0.35 25.04
N PHE A 338 3.70 -1.07 24.39
CA PHE A 338 3.45 -0.96 22.95
C PHE A 338 2.95 0.44 22.57
N ILE A 339 1.93 0.96 23.26
CA ILE A 339 1.33 2.27 22.95
C ILE A 339 2.37 3.39 23.01
N LYS A 340 3.28 3.34 23.99
CA LYS A 340 4.30 4.38 24.23
C LYS A 340 5.62 4.13 23.52
N MET A 341 5.81 3.01 22.82
CA MET A 341 7.13 2.63 22.28
C MET A 341 7.72 3.69 21.34
N LYS A 342 6.89 4.44 20.59
CA LYS A 342 7.34 5.52 19.69
C LYS A 342 7.67 6.83 20.42
N GLN A 343 7.53 6.90 21.74
CA GLN A 343 7.93 8.05 22.56
C GLN A 343 9.44 8.03 22.89
N ASP A 344 10.08 6.88 22.80
CA ASP A 344 11.53 6.75 22.86
C ASP A 344 12.14 7.36 21.58
N LYS A 345 12.69 8.57 21.69
CA LYS A 345 13.25 9.30 20.54
C LYS A 345 14.45 8.59 19.91
N GLU A 346 15.26 7.90 20.71
CA GLU A 346 16.45 7.22 20.20
C GLU A 346 16.03 6.04 19.33
N LYS A 347 15.17 5.17 19.85
CA LYS A 347 14.64 4.04 19.09
C LYS A 347 13.72 4.48 17.95
N LEU A 348 12.96 5.56 18.13
CA LEU A 348 12.14 6.16 17.08
C LEU A 348 12.97 6.59 15.89
N TYR A 349 14.07 7.32 16.08
CA TYR A 349 14.93 7.73 14.97
C TYR A 349 15.76 6.58 14.39
N HIS A 350 16.03 5.55 15.20
CA HIS A 350 16.75 4.38 14.73
C HIS A 350 15.90 3.48 13.81
N HIS A 351 14.73 3.03 14.28
CA HIS A 351 13.94 2.01 13.55
C HIS A 351 12.42 2.08 13.77
N ARG A 352 11.91 2.54 14.93
CA ARG A 352 10.45 2.54 15.22
C ARG A 352 9.62 3.51 14.37
N TRP A 353 10.26 4.26 13.48
CA TRP A 353 9.58 5.05 12.45
C TRP A 353 9.00 4.18 11.31
N ALA A 354 9.43 2.92 11.18
CA ALA A 354 9.08 2.05 10.05
C ALA A 354 7.60 1.63 10.01
N SER A 355 6.90 1.65 11.16
CA SER A 355 5.48 1.36 11.26
C SER A 355 4.68 2.50 11.88
N ASN A 356 3.40 2.59 11.49
CA ASN A 356 2.39 3.32 12.27
C ASN A 356 1.69 2.35 13.21
N ASN A 357 1.49 2.76 14.46
CA ASN A 357 0.96 1.88 15.50
C ASN A 357 -0.53 2.15 15.68
N SER A 358 -1.31 1.08 15.77
CA SER A 358 -2.73 1.12 16.09
C SER A 358 -3.04 0.16 17.22
N VAL A 359 -4.13 0.42 17.94
CA VAL A 359 -4.63 -0.49 18.97
C VAL A 359 -5.89 -1.22 18.50
N ALA A 360 -5.96 -2.51 18.82
CA ALA A 360 -7.13 -3.33 18.61
C ALA A 360 -8.15 -3.10 19.74
N ILE A 361 -9.38 -2.76 19.37
CA ILE A 361 -10.49 -2.57 20.30
C ILE A 361 -11.70 -3.43 19.92
N ASN A 362 -12.68 -3.47 20.82
CA ASN A 362 -14.04 -3.93 20.55
C ASN A 362 -15.04 -2.82 20.92
N SER A 363 -16.33 -2.99 20.59
CA SER A 363 -17.34 -1.97 20.87
C SER A 363 -17.66 -1.76 22.36
N LYS A 364 -17.18 -2.62 23.26
CA LYS A 364 -17.29 -2.44 24.72
C LYS A 364 -16.14 -1.60 25.30
N PHE A 365 -15.11 -1.32 24.50
CA PHE A 365 -14.00 -0.46 24.91
C PHE A 365 -14.50 0.95 25.20
N ASN A 366 -14.15 1.48 26.37
CA ASN A 366 -14.62 2.79 26.85
C ASN A 366 -13.48 3.73 27.29
N ASN A 367 -12.24 3.25 27.37
CA ASN A 367 -11.10 4.02 27.88
C ASN A 367 -10.38 4.82 26.76
N TYR A 368 -11.11 5.68 26.05
CA TYR A 368 -10.56 6.46 24.93
C TYR A 368 -9.66 7.63 25.33
N GLY A 369 -9.65 8.04 26.61
CA GLY A 369 -8.86 9.17 27.10
C GLY A 369 -7.36 9.06 26.78
N PRO A 370 -6.67 7.99 27.22
CA PRO A 370 -5.24 7.80 26.94
C PRO A 370 -4.89 7.71 25.45
N ILE A 371 -5.80 7.18 24.61
CA ILE A 371 -5.60 7.14 23.15
C ILE A 371 -5.68 8.55 22.57
N ALA A 372 -6.68 9.33 22.97
CA ALA A 372 -6.81 10.73 22.56
C ALA A 372 -5.57 11.55 22.97
N ASP A 373 -5.03 11.30 24.17
CA ASP A 373 -3.79 11.92 24.64
C ASP A 373 -2.61 11.62 23.71
N GLY A 374 -2.41 10.37 23.30
CA GLY A 374 -1.37 10.02 22.31
C GLY A 374 -1.57 10.75 20.97
N ILE A 375 -2.79 10.67 20.43
CA ILE A 375 -3.15 11.26 19.14
C ILE A 375 -2.87 12.77 19.11
N MET A 376 -3.14 13.48 20.20
CA MET A 376 -2.85 14.92 20.30
C MET A 376 -1.37 15.26 20.12
N HIS A 377 -0.46 14.36 20.51
CA HIS A 377 0.98 14.63 20.47
C HIS A 377 1.61 14.27 19.13
N ASN A 378 1.21 13.16 18.52
CA ASN A 378 1.89 12.63 17.32
C ASN A 378 0.95 11.95 16.30
N GLY A 379 -0.37 11.96 16.52
CA GLY A 379 -1.35 11.28 15.66
C GLY A 379 -1.52 9.77 15.92
N GLU A 380 -0.87 9.23 16.94
CA GLU A 380 -0.81 7.79 17.21
C GLU A 380 -1.25 7.50 18.67
N PRO A 381 -1.83 6.32 18.96
CA PRO A 381 -2.10 5.22 18.04
C PRO A 381 -3.37 5.46 17.21
N GLY A 382 -3.40 4.86 16.01
CA GLY A 382 -4.66 4.61 15.30
C GLY A 382 -5.53 3.59 16.03
N ILE A 383 -6.75 3.37 15.57
CA ILE A 383 -7.71 2.44 16.18
C ILE A 383 -8.22 1.47 15.12
N VAL A 384 -8.28 0.18 15.48
CA VAL A 384 -8.93 -0.87 14.69
C VAL A 384 -9.93 -1.62 15.57
N ASN A 385 -11.21 -1.59 15.20
CA ASN A 385 -12.26 -2.32 15.87
C ASN A 385 -12.46 -3.68 15.19
N LEU A 386 -11.86 -4.73 15.78
CA LEU A 386 -11.91 -6.09 15.25
C LEU A 386 -13.31 -6.72 15.41
N ASP A 387 -14.06 -6.32 16.44
CA ASP A 387 -15.43 -6.78 16.67
C ASP A 387 -16.36 -6.34 15.53
N LEU A 388 -16.32 -5.06 15.16
CA LEU A 388 -17.09 -4.57 14.01
C LEU A 388 -16.61 -5.17 12.70
N SER A 389 -15.30 -5.38 12.54
CA SER A 389 -14.74 -5.92 11.30
C SER A 389 -15.19 -7.35 11.04
N ARG A 390 -15.27 -8.19 12.08
CA ARG A 390 -15.69 -9.60 12.02
C ARG A 390 -17.20 -9.79 11.86
N ASN A 391 -17.99 -8.87 12.41
CA ASN A 391 -19.43 -9.08 12.61
C ASN A 391 -20.33 -8.18 11.74
N TYR A 392 -19.77 -7.44 10.79
CA TYR A 392 -20.53 -6.58 9.89
C TYR A 392 -19.98 -6.61 8.46
N GLY A 393 -20.89 -6.66 7.48
CA GLY A 393 -20.67 -6.10 6.15
C GLY A 393 -20.71 -4.56 6.22
N ARG A 394 -21.66 -3.94 5.52
CA ARG A 394 -21.98 -2.52 5.75
C ARG A 394 -22.74 -2.36 7.07
N ILE A 395 -22.61 -1.23 7.75
CA ILE A 395 -23.34 -1.01 9.01
C ILE A 395 -24.86 -0.96 8.77
N ALA A 396 -25.33 -0.51 7.60
CA ALA A 396 -26.75 -0.52 7.25
C ALA A 396 -27.34 -1.93 7.11
N ASP A 397 -26.53 -2.95 6.82
CA ASP A 397 -26.98 -4.33 6.65
C ASP A 397 -27.14 -5.06 8.01
N GLY A 398 -26.79 -4.39 9.12
CA GLY A 398 -26.98 -4.87 10.48
C GLY A 398 -25.92 -5.87 10.95
N TYR A 399 -26.07 -6.34 12.19
CA TYR A 399 -25.16 -7.30 12.79
C TYR A 399 -25.29 -8.66 12.11
N GLN A 400 -24.17 -9.20 11.64
CA GLN A 400 -24.07 -10.48 10.95
C GLN A 400 -22.93 -11.26 11.61
N ALA A 401 -23.28 -12.05 12.64
CA ALA A 401 -22.32 -12.78 13.46
C ALA A 401 -21.32 -13.58 12.60
N GLY A 402 -20.03 -13.29 12.74
CA GLY A 402 -18.97 -14.02 12.06
C GLY A 402 -19.04 -13.96 10.53
N ILE A 403 -19.63 -12.93 9.93
CA ILE A 403 -19.63 -12.76 8.47
C ILE A 403 -18.21 -12.64 7.88
N ASP A 404 -17.24 -12.23 8.71
CA ASP A 404 -15.83 -12.11 8.36
C ASP A 404 -14.97 -12.59 9.55
N ASP A 405 -15.28 -13.80 10.05
CA ASP A 405 -14.76 -14.37 11.29
C ASP A 405 -13.22 -14.51 11.34
N ASP A 406 -12.59 -14.81 10.20
CA ASP A 406 -11.14 -14.95 10.07
C ASP A 406 -10.37 -13.62 10.23
N VAL A 407 -11.03 -12.46 10.28
CA VAL A 407 -10.34 -11.17 10.37
C VAL A 407 -9.51 -11.08 11.64
N GLU A 408 -8.25 -10.72 11.49
CA GLU A 408 -7.31 -10.55 12.60
C GLU A 408 -6.68 -9.15 12.63
N GLY A 409 -6.85 -8.38 11.55
CA GLY A 409 -6.39 -7.00 11.49
C GLY A 409 -6.72 -6.36 10.15
N THR A 410 -5.80 -5.50 9.70
CA THR A 410 -5.96 -4.71 8.48
C THR A 410 -4.61 -4.51 7.80
N ASN A 411 -4.62 -4.18 6.53
CA ASN A 411 -3.44 -3.69 5.83
C ASN A 411 -3.03 -2.29 6.34
N PRO A 412 -1.83 -1.78 5.98
CA PRO A 412 -1.30 -0.54 6.56
C PRO A 412 -2.13 0.74 6.37
N CYS A 413 -3.00 0.78 5.36
CA CYS A 413 -3.87 1.93 5.14
C CYS A 413 -5.20 1.81 5.90
N GLY A 414 -5.54 0.64 6.46
CA GLY A 414 -6.73 0.50 7.30
C GLY A 414 -8.04 0.27 6.55
N GLU A 415 -8.04 0.09 5.23
CA GLU A 415 -9.26 0.03 4.41
C GLU A 415 -9.83 -1.38 4.20
N ILE A 416 -9.02 -2.44 4.37
CA ILE A 416 -9.44 -3.84 4.19
C ILE A 416 -9.38 -4.59 5.52
N SER A 417 -10.48 -5.20 5.92
CA SER A 417 -10.52 -6.18 7.00
C SER A 417 -9.87 -7.47 6.51
N LEU A 418 -8.75 -7.88 7.11
CA LEU A 418 -7.94 -8.98 6.60
C LEU A 418 -7.75 -10.09 7.64
N ALA A 419 -7.81 -11.32 7.13
CA ALA A 419 -7.35 -12.51 7.81
C ALA A 419 -5.83 -12.67 7.73
N ASN A 420 -5.29 -13.61 8.50
CA ASN A 420 -3.87 -13.93 8.49
C ASN A 420 -3.39 -14.43 7.11
N GLY A 421 -2.35 -13.79 6.56
CA GLY A 421 -1.81 -14.08 5.23
C GLY A 421 -2.65 -13.55 4.05
N GLU A 422 -3.75 -12.85 4.30
CA GLU A 422 -4.66 -12.37 3.26
C GLU A 422 -4.16 -11.05 2.62
N PRO A 423 -4.23 -10.90 1.29
CA PRO A 423 -3.89 -9.64 0.62
C PRO A 423 -5.08 -8.68 0.47
N CYS A 424 -4.78 -7.39 0.31
CA CYS A 424 -5.71 -6.45 -0.30
C CYS A 424 -5.81 -6.65 -1.83
N ASN A 425 -6.98 -6.42 -2.41
CA ASN A 425 -7.24 -6.57 -3.84
C ASN A 425 -8.13 -5.44 -4.36
N LEU A 426 -7.52 -4.39 -4.92
CA LEU A 426 -8.17 -3.09 -5.09
C LEU A 426 -8.33 -2.67 -6.56
N PHE A 427 -9.46 -2.04 -6.84
CA PHE A 427 -9.72 -1.28 -8.06
C PHE A 427 -10.48 -0.01 -7.70
N GLU A 428 -10.13 1.12 -8.31
CA GLU A 428 -10.60 2.44 -7.88
C GLU A 428 -11.43 3.08 -8.99
N VAL A 429 -12.67 3.44 -8.67
CA VAL A 429 -13.57 4.17 -9.57
C VAL A 429 -13.64 5.64 -9.13
N PHE A 430 -13.65 6.54 -10.12
CA PHE A 430 -13.82 7.98 -9.92
C PHE A 430 -15.19 8.41 -10.48
N PRO A 431 -16.28 8.34 -9.68
CA PRO A 431 -17.64 8.47 -10.22
C PRO A 431 -17.87 9.75 -11.00
N TYR A 432 -17.41 10.89 -10.48
CA TYR A 432 -17.48 12.19 -11.16
C TYR A 432 -16.88 12.16 -12.58
N ILE A 433 -15.71 11.53 -12.74
CA ILE A 433 -15.05 11.44 -14.06
C ILE A 433 -15.74 10.38 -14.94
N ALA A 434 -16.20 9.28 -14.36
CA ALA A 434 -16.95 8.25 -15.08
C ALA A 434 -18.22 8.83 -15.72
N GLU A 435 -19.00 9.60 -14.98
CA GLU A 435 -20.20 10.27 -15.49
C GLU A 435 -19.87 11.30 -16.57
N GLN A 436 -18.82 12.11 -16.39
CA GLN A 436 -18.36 13.07 -17.41
C GLN A 436 -17.91 12.40 -18.71
N GLN A 437 -17.35 11.20 -18.61
CA GLN A 437 -16.96 10.38 -19.75
C GLN A 437 -18.12 9.53 -20.29
N GLY A 438 -19.35 9.72 -19.78
CA GLY A 438 -20.58 9.10 -20.29
C GLY A 438 -20.81 7.66 -19.82
N TRP A 439 -20.14 7.19 -18.78
CA TRP A 439 -20.35 5.85 -18.23
C TRP A 439 -21.61 5.77 -17.38
N ASP A 440 -22.35 4.67 -17.55
CA ASP A 440 -23.25 4.22 -16.49
C ASP A 440 -22.39 3.71 -15.32
N LEU A 441 -22.60 4.28 -14.13
CA LEU A 441 -21.79 3.93 -12.97
C LEU A 441 -21.97 2.46 -12.58
N LYS A 442 -23.15 1.87 -12.72
CA LYS A 442 -23.34 0.45 -12.36
C LYS A 442 -22.52 -0.46 -13.27
N GLU A 443 -22.42 -0.15 -14.56
CA GLU A 443 -21.52 -0.86 -15.48
C GLU A 443 -20.04 -0.69 -15.06
N ALA A 444 -19.59 0.54 -14.77
CA ALA A 444 -18.20 0.80 -14.35
C ALA A 444 -17.82 0.02 -13.07
N PHE A 445 -18.70 0.02 -12.07
CA PHE A 445 -18.50 -0.74 -10.83
C PHE A 445 -18.61 -2.26 -11.02
N SER A 446 -19.42 -2.73 -11.97
CA SER A 446 -19.49 -4.16 -12.32
C SER A 446 -18.20 -4.64 -12.99
N LEU A 447 -17.62 -3.84 -13.88
CA LEU A 447 -16.32 -4.11 -14.50
C LEU A 447 -15.19 -4.13 -13.46
N ALA A 448 -15.23 -3.22 -12.48
CA ALA A 448 -14.28 -3.20 -11.36
C ALA A 448 -14.35 -4.49 -10.51
N ALA A 449 -15.57 -4.98 -10.25
CA ALA A 449 -15.78 -6.23 -9.52
C ALA A 449 -15.16 -7.43 -10.27
N ARG A 450 -15.43 -7.56 -11.58
CA ARG A 450 -14.88 -8.64 -12.40
C ARG A 450 -13.35 -8.55 -12.57
N TYR A 451 -12.81 -7.33 -12.72
CA TYR A 451 -11.36 -7.12 -12.75
C TYR A 451 -10.70 -7.65 -11.49
N THR A 452 -11.19 -7.25 -10.31
CA THR A 452 -10.63 -7.67 -9.02
C THR A 452 -10.84 -9.15 -8.78
N LYS A 453 -11.98 -9.73 -9.20
CA LYS A 453 -12.21 -11.18 -9.08
C LYS A 453 -11.14 -11.98 -9.82
N ARG A 454 -10.80 -11.60 -11.06
CA ARG A 454 -9.72 -12.23 -11.84
C ARG A 454 -8.35 -12.16 -11.18
N VAL A 455 -8.03 -11.08 -10.47
CA VAL A 455 -6.75 -10.97 -9.73
C VAL A 455 -6.58 -12.09 -8.71
N THR A 456 -7.67 -12.58 -8.11
CA THR A 456 -7.63 -13.69 -7.13
C THR A 456 -7.18 -15.04 -7.72
N PHE A 457 -7.13 -15.16 -9.05
CA PHE A 457 -6.62 -16.34 -9.76
C PHE A 457 -5.15 -16.20 -10.18
N SER A 458 -4.49 -15.11 -9.80
CA SER A 458 -3.05 -14.97 -10.00
C SER A 458 -2.25 -15.94 -9.12
N HIS A 459 -0.95 -16.06 -9.39
CA HIS A 459 -0.07 -16.93 -8.61
C HIS A 459 0.23 -16.32 -7.23
N TYR A 460 0.21 -17.14 -6.19
CA TYR A 460 0.51 -16.74 -4.81
C TYR A 460 1.53 -17.68 -4.20
N ASP A 461 2.59 -17.13 -3.61
CA ASP A 461 3.77 -17.89 -3.21
C ASP A 461 3.54 -18.65 -1.89
N TRP A 462 2.75 -18.07 -0.99
CA TRP A 462 2.52 -18.59 0.36
C TRP A 462 1.25 -19.45 0.43
N GLU A 463 1.36 -20.63 1.03
CA GLU A 463 0.22 -21.55 1.20
C GLU A 463 -0.91 -20.92 2.03
N VAL A 464 -0.56 -20.21 3.12
CA VAL A 464 -1.52 -19.48 3.94
C VAL A 464 -2.34 -18.49 3.10
N SER A 465 -1.67 -17.75 2.20
CA SER A 465 -2.31 -16.82 1.27
C SER A 465 -3.20 -17.53 0.25
N ARG A 466 -2.71 -18.61 -0.38
CA ARG A 466 -3.52 -19.39 -1.33
C ARG A 466 -4.80 -19.92 -0.69
N ASN A 467 -4.71 -20.46 0.52
CA ASN A 467 -5.84 -21.03 1.23
C ASN A 467 -6.89 -19.97 1.57
N ILE A 468 -6.47 -18.84 2.14
CA ILE A 468 -7.40 -17.79 2.53
C ILE A 468 -8.01 -17.08 1.31
N ILE A 469 -7.24 -16.87 0.24
CA ILE A 469 -7.74 -16.28 -1.01
C ILE A 469 -8.75 -17.21 -1.69
N GLN A 470 -8.49 -18.53 -1.71
CA GLN A 470 -9.44 -19.50 -2.24
C GLN A 470 -10.74 -19.52 -1.43
N LYS A 471 -10.67 -19.41 -0.10
CA LYS A 471 -11.84 -19.36 0.79
C LYS A 471 -12.66 -18.09 0.53
N ASN A 472 -12.01 -16.93 0.63
CA ASN A 472 -12.68 -15.64 0.76
C ASN A 472 -12.93 -14.95 -0.57
N ARG A 473 -12.06 -15.18 -1.57
CA ARG A 473 -12.08 -14.50 -2.87
C ARG A 473 -12.27 -12.98 -2.77
N ARG A 474 -11.78 -12.36 -1.69
CA ARG A 474 -12.05 -10.96 -1.30
C ARG A 474 -11.71 -9.98 -2.43
N ILE A 475 -12.59 -9.02 -2.65
CA ILE A 475 -12.36 -7.88 -3.52
C ILE A 475 -12.58 -6.57 -2.75
N GLY A 476 -11.96 -5.49 -3.23
CA GLY A 476 -12.05 -4.15 -2.65
C GLY A 476 -12.22 -3.11 -3.74
N VAL A 477 -13.44 -3.01 -4.27
CA VAL A 477 -13.83 -1.94 -5.18
C VAL A 477 -13.91 -0.64 -4.38
N SER A 478 -12.93 0.24 -4.60
CA SER A 478 -12.79 1.52 -3.93
C SER A 478 -13.47 2.63 -4.73
N MET A 479 -13.94 3.64 -4.01
CA MET A 479 -14.41 4.89 -4.58
C MET A 479 -13.49 6.04 -4.15
N SER A 480 -13.21 6.96 -5.07
CA SER A 480 -12.31 8.10 -4.88
C SER A 480 -12.84 9.30 -5.65
N GLY A 481 -12.36 10.51 -5.35
CA GLY A 481 -13.02 11.73 -5.83
C GLY A 481 -14.40 11.94 -5.17
N ILE A 482 -14.63 11.37 -3.98
CA ILE A 482 -15.97 11.31 -3.37
C ILE A 482 -16.51 12.71 -3.06
N GLN A 483 -15.66 13.61 -2.58
CA GLN A 483 -16.07 14.98 -2.26
C GLN A 483 -16.41 15.77 -3.51
N ASP A 484 -15.69 15.54 -4.60
CA ASP A 484 -15.95 16.17 -5.90
C ASP A 484 -17.30 15.70 -6.45
N TRP A 485 -17.50 14.38 -6.45
CA TRP A 485 -18.74 13.76 -6.94
C TRP A 485 -19.97 14.18 -6.17
N LEU A 486 -19.94 14.10 -4.83
CA LEU A 486 -21.09 14.47 -4.01
C LEU A 486 -21.42 15.96 -4.16
N LEU A 487 -20.40 16.83 -4.21
CA LEU A 487 -20.60 18.26 -4.37
C LEU A 487 -21.14 18.61 -5.77
N ASN A 488 -20.75 17.87 -6.80
CA ASN A 488 -21.28 18.01 -8.16
C ASN A 488 -22.77 17.64 -8.23
N ASP A 489 -23.10 16.43 -7.77
CA ASP A 489 -24.41 15.82 -8.02
C ASP A 489 -25.48 16.26 -7.04
N LEU A 490 -25.11 16.46 -5.77
CA LEU A 490 -26.03 16.90 -4.72
C LEU A 490 -26.06 18.43 -4.62
N GLY A 491 -25.01 19.12 -5.07
CA GLY A 491 -24.81 20.55 -4.86
C GLY A 491 -24.31 20.91 -3.44
N HIS A 492 -24.21 19.95 -2.53
CA HIS A 492 -23.73 20.10 -1.16
C HIS A 492 -23.01 18.84 -0.66
N ARG A 493 -22.34 18.93 0.50
CA ARG A 493 -21.66 17.80 1.14
C ARG A 493 -22.69 16.84 1.76
N VAL A 494 -22.35 15.55 1.87
CA VAL A 494 -23.32 14.53 2.33
C VAL A 494 -23.86 14.77 3.74
N VAL A 495 -23.10 15.43 4.61
CA VAL A 495 -23.56 15.85 5.93
C VAL A 495 -24.29 17.18 5.79
N THR A 496 -25.62 17.16 5.90
CA THR A 496 -26.48 18.35 5.76
C THR A 496 -26.71 19.10 7.07
N GLY A 497 -26.39 18.46 8.20
CA GLY A 497 -26.48 19.05 9.53
C GLY A 497 -26.32 18.02 10.64
N PHE A 498 -26.55 18.46 11.88
CA PHE A 498 -26.53 17.62 13.07
C PHE A 498 -27.78 17.88 13.91
N LYS A 499 -28.30 16.84 14.56
CA LYS A 499 -29.40 16.94 15.53
C LYS A 499 -29.00 16.39 16.88
N ASP A 500 -29.63 16.92 17.92
CA ASP A 500 -29.50 16.38 19.27
C ASP A 500 -30.04 14.95 19.33
N ALA A 501 -29.28 14.10 20.01
CA ALA A 501 -29.63 12.73 20.32
C ALA A 501 -28.94 12.32 21.62
N THR A 502 -29.20 11.10 22.06
CA THR A 502 -28.54 10.49 23.21
C THR A 502 -27.84 9.22 22.79
N ASP A 503 -26.67 8.97 23.37
CA ASP A 503 -26.02 7.67 23.29
C ASP A 503 -26.97 6.60 23.86
N LYS A 504 -27.12 5.48 23.14
CA LYS A 504 -28.08 4.44 23.51
C LYS A 504 -27.67 3.65 24.76
N GLU A 505 -26.38 3.59 25.07
CA GLU A 505 -25.85 2.80 26.18
C GLU A 505 -25.58 3.68 27.41
N THR A 506 -25.01 4.88 27.21
CA THR A 506 -24.62 5.77 28.31
C THR A 506 -25.64 6.84 28.64
N GLY A 507 -26.60 7.11 27.74
CA GLY A 507 -27.55 8.21 27.88
C GLY A 507 -26.93 9.61 27.70
N ALA A 508 -25.63 9.69 27.42
CA ALA A 508 -24.93 10.96 27.24
C ALA A 508 -25.46 11.73 26.01
N PRO A 509 -25.54 13.07 26.05
CA PRO A 509 -25.93 13.86 24.90
C PRO A 509 -24.90 13.74 23.77
N ILE A 510 -25.35 13.49 22.55
CA ILE A 510 -24.53 13.40 21.33
C ILE A 510 -25.14 14.22 20.19
N LYS A 511 -24.32 14.56 19.20
CA LYS A 511 -24.75 15.21 17.96
C LYS A 511 -24.80 14.17 16.84
N LYS A 512 -25.98 13.73 16.46
CA LYS A 512 -26.15 12.75 15.38
C LYS A 512 -26.17 13.46 14.02
N PRO A 513 -25.35 13.04 13.03
CA PRO A 513 -25.37 13.64 11.70
C PRO A 513 -26.68 13.36 10.96
N ILE A 514 -27.06 14.28 10.08
CA ILE A 514 -28.14 14.15 9.12
C ILE A 514 -27.51 14.02 7.74
N TYR A 515 -27.68 12.86 7.11
CA TYR A 515 -27.16 12.60 5.77
C TYR A 515 -28.19 12.93 4.70
N ASP A 516 -27.70 13.33 3.53
CA ASP A 516 -28.53 13.51 2.35
C ASP A 516 -29.14 12.16 1.88
N PRO A 517 -30.49 12.05 1.75
CA PRO A 517 -31.13 10.80 1.32
C PRO A 517 -30.79 10.36 -0.10
N GLN A 518 -30.51 11.30 -1.01
CA GLN A 518 -30.09 10.99 -2.37
C GLN A 518 -28.64 10.48 -2.36
N GLY A 519 -27.76 11.07 -1.56
CA GLY A 519 -26.41 10.55 -1.33
C GLY A 519 -26.40 9.09 -0.86
N ILE A 520 -27.31 8.73 0.08
CA ILE A 520 -27.50 7.33 0.51
C ILE A 520 -27.88 6.43 -0.68
N LYS A 521 -28.89 6.81 -1.47
CA LYS A 521 -29.36 6.01 -2.62
C LYS A 521 -28.28 5.82 -3.68
N MET A 522 -27.46 6.86 -3.92
CA MET A 522 -26.38 6.81 -4.90
C MET A 522 -25.37 5.72 -4.54
N VAL A 523 -24.84 5.73 -3.31
CA VAL A 523 -23.83 4.73 -2.90
C VAL A 523 -24.42 3.33 -2.69
N ASP A 524 -25.65 3.24 -2.18
CA ASP A 524 -26.34 1.96 -1.98
C ASP A 524 -26.63 1.24 -3.31
N GLY A 525 -27.09 1.98 -4.32
CA GLY A 525 -27.32 1.43 -5.66
C GLY A 525 -26.06 0.90 -6.33
N LEU A 526 -24.91 1.52 -6.09
CA LEU A 526 -23.61 1.07 -6.61
C LEU A 526 -23.10 -0.16 -5.85
N TYR A 527 -23.31 -0.23 -4.54
CA TYR A 527 -22.93 -1.39 -3.73
C TYR A 527 -23.62 -2.65 -4.25
N HIS A 528 -24.93 -2.56 -4.49
CA HIS A 528 -25.69 -3.69 -5.04
C HIS A 528 -25.28 -4.07 -6.48
N ALA A 529 -24.78 -3.12 -7.28
CA ALA A 529 -24.22 -3.43 -8.60
C ALA A 529 -22.94 -4.28 -8.48
N VAL A 530 -22.05 -3.95 -7.54
CA VAL A 530 -20.82 -4.73 -7.28
C VAL A 530 -21.15 -6.15 -6.83
N ILE A 531 -22.07 -6.32 -5.86
CA ILE A 531 -22.47 -7.65 -5.38
C ILE A 531 -23.10 -8.47 -6.51
N ALA A 532 -24.00 -7.86 -7.29
CA ALA A 532 -24.66 -8.56 -8.40
C ALA A 532 -23.64 -9.05 -9.44
N ALA A 533 -22.65 -8.23 -9.75
CA ALA A 533 -21.56 -8.59 -10.67
C ALA A 533 -20.67 -9.71 -10.12
N ASP A 534 -20.26 -9.65 -8.84
CA ASP A 534 -19.46 -10.71 -8.21
C ASP A 534 -20.24 -12.03 -8.13
N LYS A 535 -21.52 -11.98 -7.73
CA LYS A 535 -22.36 -13.17 -7.63
C LYS A 535 -22.49 -13.87 -8.98
N ALA A 536 -22.87 -13.12 -10.02
CA ALA A 536 -23.03 -13.67 -11.36
C ALA A 536 -21.71 -14.27 -11.88
N TYR A 537 -20.59 -13.58 -11.67
CA TYR A 537 -19.29 -14.07 -12.15
C TYR A 537 -18.75 -15.23 -11.33
N SER A 538 -19.02 -15.28 -10.01
CA SER A 538 -18.63 -16.41 -9.17
C SER A 538 -19.41 -17.67 -9.52
N GLU A 539 -20.70 -17.55 -9.83
CA GLU A 539 -21.52 -18.64 -10.36
C GLU A 539 -20.98 -19.13 -11.71
N GLU A 540 -20.64 -18.20 -12.60
CA GLU A 540 -20.05 -18.49 -13.92
C GLU A 540 -18.68 -19.20 -13.84
N LEU A 541 -17.83 -18.81 -12.88
CA LEU A 541 -16.51 -19.39 -12.67
C LEU A 541 -16.51 -20.65 -11.77
N GLY A 542 -17.65 -20.98 -11.14
CA GLY A 542 -17.75 -22.10 -10.20
C GLY A 542 -16.91 -21.93 -8.93
N VAL A 543 -16.81 -20.71 -8.40
CA VAL A 543 -16.02 -20.38 -7.19
C VAL A 543 -16.87 -19.72 -6.12
N ASN A 544 -16.31 -19.59 -4.91
CA ASN A 544 -16.96 -18.84 -3.83
C ASN A 544 -17.19 -17.38 -4.24
N PRO A 545 -18.36 -16.81 -3.89
CA PRO A 545 -18.56 -15.37 -3.87
C PRO A 545 -17.51 -14.68 -3.00
N SER A 546 -17.25 -13.42 -3.29
CA SER A 546 -16.33 -12.61 -2.49
C SER A 546 -16.93 -12.39 -1.10
N ILE A 547 -16.15 -12.65 -0.04
CA ILE A 547 -16.60 -12.47 1.35
C ILE A 547 -16.98 -11.02 1.65
N LYS A 548 -16.26 -10.07 1.03
CA LYS A 548 -16.47 -8.61 1.06
C LYS A 548 -16.12 -8.02 -0.31
N HIS A 549 -16.65 -6.84 -0.61
CA HIS A 549 -16.72 -6.29 -1.96
C HIS A 549 -16.15 -4.88 -2.09
N THR A 550 -16.45 -4.00 -1.14
CA THR A 550 -16.28 -2.55 -1.30
C THR A 550 -15.42 -1.97 -0.20
N THR A 551 -14.74 -0.87 -0.52
CA THR A 551 -13.87 -0.15 0.42
C THR A 551 -13.77 1.34 0.06
N VAL A 552 -13.02 2.11 0.84
CA VAL A 552 -12.59 3.47 0.50
C VAL A 552 -11.12 3.63 0.88
N LYS A 553 -10.28 3.89 -0.12
CA LYS A 553 -8.86 4.17 0.04
C LYS A 553 -8.50 5.58 -0.45
N PRO A 554 -7.73 6.37 0.31
CA PRO A 554 -7.16 7.62 -0.16
C PRO A 554 -5.91 7.34 -1.00
N SER A 555 -6.09 7.00 -2.27
CA SER A 555 -5.01 6.58 -3.16
C SER A 555 -4.20 7.75 -3.73
N GLY A 556 -3.39 8.38 -2.88
CA GLY A 556 -2.81 9.69 -3.18
C GLY A 556 -1.95 9.81 -4.44
N THR A 557 -1.34 8.74 -4.96
CA THR A 557 -0.64 8.80 -6.27
C THR A 557 -1.60 8.61 -7.44
N VAL A 558 -2.59 7.74 -7.29
CA VAL A 558 -3.53 7.37 -8.35
C VAL A 558 -4.57 8.48 -8.55
N ALA A 559 -5.11 9.05 -7.47
CA ALA A 559 -6.01 10.21 -7.53
C ALA A 559 -5.36 11.44 -8.22
N LYS A 560 -4.04 11.61 -8.11
CA LYS A 560 -3.30 12.67 -8.84
C LYS A 560 -3.28 12.46 -10.35
N LEU A 561 -3.38 11.22 -10.84
CA LEU A 561 -3.52 10.96 -12.28
C LEU A 561 -4.78 11.63 -12.81
N ALA A 562 -5.88 11.44 -12.10
CA ALA A 562 -7.20 11.90 -12.50
C ALA A 562 -7.52 13.34 -12.04
N GLY A 563 -6.75 13.89 -11.09
CA GLY A 563 -6.92 15.25 -10.57
C GLY A 563 -8.07 15.39 -9.57
N VAL A 564 -8.37 14.33 -8.80
CA VAL A 564 -9.52 14.28 -7.89
C VAL A 564 -9.11 14.23 -6.42
N SER A 565 -10.07 14.49 -5.54
CA SER A 565 -9.94 14.28 -4.09
C SER A 565 -9.56 12.84 -3.74
N GLU A 566 -8.71 12.66 -2.73
CA GLU A 566 -8.11 11.37 -2.37
C GLU A 566 -9.09 10.54 -1.52
N GLY A 567 -9.75 9.53 -2.10
CA GLY A 567 -10.75 8.73 -1.39
C GLY A 567 -11.93 9.59 -0.91
N MET A 568 -12.11 9.67 0.41
CA MET A 568 -13.09 10.56 1.05
C MET A 568 -12.51 11.87 1.59
N HIS A 569 -11.20 12.12 1.42
CA HIS A 569 -10.58 13.32 1.96
C HIS A 569 -11.12 14.58 1.26
N PHE A 570 -11.27 15.64 2.04
CA PHE A 570 -11.46 16.98 1.49
C PHE A 570 -10.17 17.46 0.84
N HIS A 571 -10.31 18.29 -0.20
CA HIS A 571 -9.15 18.99 -0.77
C HIS A 571 -8.44 19.80 0.30
N TYR A 572 -7.11 19.88 0.21
CA TYR A 572 -6.32 20.63 1.19
C TYR A 572 -6.66 22.14 1.18
N ALA A 573 -6.90 22.69 -0.01
CA ALA A 573 -7.39 24.04 -0.23
C ALA A 573 -8.12 24.11 -1.59
N GLY A 574 -8.94 25.14 -1.82
CA GLY A 574 -9.61 25.35 -3.10
C GLY A 574 -8.65 25.70 -4.25
N TYR A 575 -7.62 26.49 -3.95
CA TYR A 575 -6.51 26.81 -4.84
C TYR A 575 -5.20 26.57 -4.12
N LEU A 576 -4.26 25.87 -4.75
CA LEU A 576 -2.97 25.56 -4.13
C LEU A 576 -1.84 25.51 -5.16
N ILE A 577 -0.62 25.75 -4.69
CA ILE A 577 0.60 25.30 -5.35
C ILE A 577 0.97 23.94 -4.77
N GLN A 578 1.11 22.93 -5.62
CA GLN A 578 1.69 21.66 -5.22
C GLN A 578 3.11 21.56 -5.78
N ARG A 579 4.08 21.28 -4.90
CA ARG A 579 5.48 21.09 -5.27
C ARG A 579 5.78 19.62 -5.50
N ILE A 580 6.38 19.31 -6.65
CA ILE A 580 6.95 17.99 -6.94
C ILE A 580 8.46 18.11 -7.02
N ARG A 581 9.16 17.19 -6.37
CA ARG A 581 10.62 17.12 -6.36
C ARG A 581 11.10 16.19 -7.47
N PHE A 582 12.01 16.68 -8.28
CA PHE A 582 12.67 15.95 -9.36
C PHE A 582 14.17 15.88 -9.07
N GLN A 583 14.80 14.79 -9.45
CA GLN A 583 16.27 14.77 -9.52
C GLN A 583 16.71 15.87 -10.51
N ALA A 584 17.78 16.59 -10.21
CA ALA A 584 18.22 17.72 -11.04
C ALA A 584 18.58 17.34 -12.48
N SER A 585 18.83 16.05 -12.73
CA SER A 585 19.07 15.46 -14.05
C SER A 585 17.81 14.89 -14.73
N ASP A 586 16.61 15.08 -14.17
CA ASP A 586 15.40 14.48 -14.72
C ASP A 586 15.03 15.08 -16.10
N PRO A 587 14.80 14.25 -17.14
CA PRO A 587 14.55 14.74 -18.49
C PRO A 587 13.22 15.50 -18.65
N LEU A 588 12.31 15.45 -17.66
CA LEU A 588 11.09 16.28 -17.67
C LEU A 588 11.36 17.75 -17.32
N LEU A 589 12.45 18.06 -16.60
CA LEU A 589 12.73 19.42 -16.13
C LEU A 589 12.88 20.45 -17.27
N PRO A 590 13.60 20.17 -18.38
CA PRO A 590 13.64 21.07 -19.53
C PRO A 590 12.28 21.33 -20.17
N ALA A 591 11.44 20.29 -20.30
CA ALA A 591 10.08 20.43 -20.84
C ALA A 591 9.19 21.28 -19.92
N LEU A 592 9.23 21.04 -18.61
CA LEU A 592 8.50 21.82 -17.61
C LEU A 592 8.90 23.30 -17.64
N ARG A 593 10.21 23.60 -17.64
CA ARG A 593 10.69 24.99 -17.75
C ARG A 593 10.23 25.66 -19.04
N LYS A 594 10.30 24.95 -20.18
CA LYS A 594 9.87 25.48 -21.48
C LYS A 594 8.38 25.78 -21.52
N CYS A 595 7.56 25.02 -20.78
CA CYS A 595 6.13 25.28 -20.65
C CYS A 595 5.81 26.44 -19.71
N GLY A 596 6.78 26.94 -18.93
CA GLY A 596 6.60 28.08 -18.02
C GLY A 596 6.36 27.71 -16.55
N TYR A 597 6.52 26.44 -16.16
CA TYR A 597 6.44 26.03 -14.75
C TYR A 597 7.59 26.66 -13.94
N HIS A 598 7.28 27.18 -12.76
CA HIS A 598 8.30 27.68 -11.84
C HIS A 598 9.12 26.50 -11.29
N THR A 599 10.45 26.66 -11.28
CA THR A 599 11.38 25.67 -10.74
C THR A 599 12.41 26.32 -9.83
N GLU A 600 12.68 25.72 -8.68
CA GLU A 600 13.67 26.18 -7.71
C GLU A 600 14.49 25.00 -7.16
N PRO A 601 15.73 25.20 -6.69
CA PRO A 601 16.48 24.15 -6.00
C PRO A 601 15.75 23.68 -4.73
N ASP A 602 15.71 22.36 -4.48
CA ASP A 602 15.19 21.82 -3.22
C ASP A 602 16.17 22.16 -2.09
N ILE A 603 15.66 22.77 -1.02
CA ILE A 603 16.49 23.20 0.12
C ILE A 603 16.80 22.05 1.09
N TYR A 604 16.08 20.94 0.98
CA TYR A 604 16.19 19.80 1.89
C TYR A 604 17.06 18.67 1.33
N THR A 605 17.07 18.48 0.01
CA THR A 605 17.74 17.38 -0.69
C THR A 605 18.68 17.92 -1.75
N LYS A 606 19.95 17.51 -1.68
CA LYS A 606 20.93 17.86 -2.72
C LYS A 606 20.53 17.29 -4.08
N ASN A 607 20.99 17.92 -5.17
CA ASN A 607 20.74 17.48 -6.55
C ASN A 607 19.26 17.27 -6.88
N THR A 608 18.38 18.08 -6.29
CA THR A 608 16.93 17.98 -6.43
C THR A 608 16.37 19.36 -6.78
N ILE A 609 15.37 19.40 -7.66
CA ILE A 609 14.67 20.60 -8.12
C ILE A 609 13.20 20.45 -7.74
N CYS A 610 12.64 21.47 -7.08
CA CYS A 610 11.21 21.61 -6.85
C CYS A 610 10.57 22.27 -8.07
N VAL A 611 9.44 21.74 -8.51
CA VAL A 611 8.59 22.31 -9.55
C VAL A 611 7.22 22.62 -8.96
N GLU A 612 6.73 23.84 -9.17
CA GLU A 612 5.43 24.30 -8.69
C GLU A 612 4.33 24.03 -9.71
N PHE A 613 3.26 23.37 -9.28
CA PHE A 613 2.06 23.13 -10.08
C PHE A 613 0.87 23.86 -9.46
N PRO A 614 0.31 24.88 -10.14
CA PRO A 614 -0.93 25.51 -9.70
C PRO A 614 -2.10 24.57 -9.95
N LEU A 615 -2.85 24.27 -8.88
CA LEU A 615 -4.00 23.36 -8.90
C LEU A 615 -5.24 24.07 -8.41
N ARG A 616 -6.37 23.74 -9.03
CA ARG A 616 -7.70 24.15 -8.60
C ARG A 616 -8.50 22.90 -8.27
N ALA A 617 -8.96 22.81 -7.02
CA ALA A 617 -9.88 21.75 -6.63
C ALA A 617 -11.18 21.84 -7.44
N ALA A 618 -11.81 20.69 -7.71
CA ALA A 618 -13.14 20.69 -8.29
C ALA A 618 -14.09 21.49 -7.39
N HIS A 619 -14.93 22.31 -8.02
CA HIS A 619 -15.89 23.18 -7.33
C HIS A 619 -15.28 24.16 -6.30
N ALA A 620 -14.01 24.56 -6.42
CA ALA A 620 -13.35 25.51 -5.52
C ALA A 620 -14.10 26.85 -5.34
N ASP A 621 -14.90 27.26 -6.33
CA ASP A 621 -15.73 28.48 -6.30
C ASP A 621 -17.11 28.28 -5.64
N SER A 622 -17.48 27.04 -5.30
CA SER A 622 -18.76 26.73 -4.67
C SER A 622 -18.78 27.24 -3.23
N LYS A 623 -19.92 27.81 -2.81
CA LYS A 623 -20.15 28.18 -1.40
C LYS A 623 -20.18 26.96 -0.46
N ASN A 624 -20.42 25.78 -1.02
CA ASN A 624 -20.49 24.51 -0.28
C ASN A 624 -19.16 23.75 -0.28
N PHE A 625 -18.14 24.27 -1.01
CA PHE A 625 -16.78 23.76 -0.93
C PHE A 625 -16.23 23.91 0.50
N ALA A 626 -15.55 22.88 0.98
CA ALA A 626 -14.85 22.93 2.25
C ALA A 626 -13.50 22.22 2.10
N SER A 627 -12.49 22.77 2.77
CA SER A 627 -11.13 22.23 2.75
C SER A 627 -10.82 21.43 4.01
N ALA A 628 -9.81 20.57 3.96
CA ALA A 628 -9.37 19.78 5.12
C ALA A 628 -9.10 20.63 6.37
N GLY A 629 -8.60 21.88 6.20
CA GLY A 629 -8.35 22.79 7.31
C GLY A 629 -9.59 23.50 7.87
N THR A 630 -10.74 23.42 7.21
CA THR A 630 -11.98 24.14 7.59
C THR A 630 -13.14 23.22 7.96
N VAL A 631 -13.13 21.96 7.51
CA VAL A 631 -14.13 20.96 7.90
C VAL A 631 -13.87 20.52 9.34
N SER A 632 -14.91 20.63 10.18
CA SER A 632 -14.83 20.21 11.58
C SER A 632 -14.46 18.73 11.74
N ILE A 633 -13.77 18.40 12.83
CA ILE A 633 -13.47 17.00 13.19
C ILE A 633 -14.75 16.14 13.22
N ALA A 634 -15.87 16.67 13.73
CA ALA A 634 -17.15 15.96 13.83
C ALA A 634 -17.75 15.61 12.46
N GLU A 635 -17.63 16.51 11.48
CA GLU A 635 -18.10 16.28 10.11
C GLU A 635 -17.24 15.24 9.38
N GLN A 636 -15.92 15.22 9.63
CA GLN A 636 -15.04 14.19 9.08
C GLN A 636 -15.41 12.78 9.61
N PHE A 637 -15.60 12.63 10.93
CA PHE A 637 -16.12 11.40 11.53
C PHE A 637 -17.48 10.99 10.96
N ALA A 638 -18.40 11.94 10.83
CA ALA A 638 -19.72 11.68 10.25
C ALA A 638 -19.64 11.22 8.79
N THR A 639 -18.73 11.78 7.99
CA THR A 639 -18.51 11.40 6.59
C THR A 639 -17.91 10.00 6.49
N GLN A 640 -16.96 9.66 7.37
CA GLN A 640 -16.41 8.31 7.44
C GLN A 640 -17.49 7.29 7.80
N ALA A 641 -18.30 7.61 8.81
CA ALA A 641 -19.43 6.79 9.25
C ALA A 641 -20.48 6.61 8.14
N PHE A 642 -20.76 7.63 7.32
CA PHE A 642 -21.66 7.52 6.16
C PHE A 642 -21.17 6.44 5.19
N LEU A 643 -19.89 6.51 4.78
CA LEU A 643 -19.32 5.55 3.84
C LEU A 643 -19.25 4.14 4.42
N GLN A 644 -18.91 4.02 5.71
CA GLN A 644 -18.88 2.73 6.40
C GLN A 644 -20.28 2.12 6.56
N THR A 645 -21.32 2.96 6.60
CA THR A 645 -22.70 2.54 6.77
C THR A 645 -23.36 2.11 5.46
N TYR A 646 -23.18 2.87 4.38
CA TYR A 646 -23.97 2.68 3.16
C TYR A 646 -23.16 2.18 1.95
N TRP A 647 -21.83 2.25 2.00
CA TRP A 647 -20.97 1.84 0.88
C TRP A 647 -20.07 0.65 1.22
N SER A 648 -19.20 0.79 2.22
CA SER A 648 -18.09 -0.14 2.47
C SER A 648 -18.51 -1.30 3.37
N ASP A 649 -18.32 -2.54 2.89
CA ASP A 649 -18.44 -3.75 3.70
C ASP A 649 -17.09 -4.26 4.26
N ASN A 650 -15.96 -3.77 3.72
CA ASN A 650 -14.67 -3.75 4.41
C ASN A 650 -14.65 -2.56 5.39
N ALA A 651 -13.60 -1.73 5.36
CA ALA A 651 -13.44 -0.53 6.18
C ALA A 651 -13.35 0.75 5.32
N VAL A 652 -13.20 1.90 5.97
CA VAL A 652 -13.06 3.21 5.32
C VAL A 652 -11.79 3.87 5.82
N SER A 653 -10.75 3.87 4.99
CA SER A 653 -9.50 4.55 5.33
C SER A 653 -9.65 6.06 5.16
N CYS A 654 -9.43 6.79 6.24
CA CYS A 654 -9.17 8.22 6.17
C CYS A 654 -8.27 8.66 7.32
N THR A 655 -7.59 9.80 7.12
CA THR A 655 -6.95 10.53 8.19
C THR A 655 -7.89 11.67 8.53
N VAL A 656 -8.45 11.64 9.74
CA VAL A 656 -9.24 12.76 10.26
C VAL A 656 -8.27 13.80 10.81
N THR A 657 -8.28 14.99 10.22
CA THR A 657 -7.44 16.10 10.69
C THR A 657 -8.18 16.98 11.68
N PHE A 658 -7.49 17.52 12.68
CA PHE A 658 -8.11 18.39 13.68
C PHE A 658 -7.20 19.56 14.05
N GLN A 659 -7.82 20.71 14.31
CA GLN A 659 -7.14 21.88 14.87
C GLN A 659 -6.88 21.70 16.37
N ALA A 660 -5.92 22.43 16.92
CA ALA A 660 -5.57 22.32 18.34
C ALA A 660 -6.76 22.55 19.30
N ASN A 661 -7.70 23.43 18.93
CA ASN A 661 -8.92 23.73 19.69
C ASN A 661 -10.02 22.66 19.56
N GLU A 662 -9.87 21.69 18.66
CA GLU A 662 -10.81 20.56 18.48
C GLU A 662 -10.36 19.29 19.20
N SER A 663 -9.15 19.30 19.78
CA SER A 663 -8.51 18.15 20.41
C SER A 663 -9.33 17.51 21.53
N ASN A 664 -10.06 18.31 22.31
CA ASN A 664 -10.95 17.84 23.36
C ASN A 664 -12.18 17.05 22.85
N GLN A 665 -12.45 17.05 21.54
CA GLN A 665 -13.53 16.30 20.91
C GLN A 665 -13.13 14.89 20.50
N ILE A 666 -11.83 14.55 20.51
CA ILE A 666 -11.32 13.25 20.02
C ILE A 666 -11.95 12.08 20.78
N ALA A 667 -11.76 12.01 22.10
CA ALA A 667 -12.30 10.90 22.90
C ALA A 667 -13.85 10.82 22.84
N PRO A 668 -14.61 11.93 22.96
CA PRO A 668 -16.05 11.90 22.76
C PRO A 668 -16.50 11.37 21.40
N LEU A 669 -15.83 11.76 20.31
CA LEU A 669 -16.17 11.30 18.96
C LEU A 669 -15.82 9.82 18.76
N LEU A 670 -14.64 9.39 19.22
CA LEU A 670 -14.26 7.97 19.21
C LEU A 670 -15.30 7.11 19.94
N HIS A 671 -15.75 7.57 21.12
CA HIS A 671 -16.80 6.91 21.87
C HIS A 671 -18.14 6.92 21.11
N GLN A 672 -18.56 8.06 20.56
CA GLN A 672 -19.82 8.19 19.81
C GLN A 672 -19.90 7.22 18.62
N TYR A 673 -18.79 7.02 17.91
CA TYR A 673 -18.75 6.20 16.69
C TYR A 673 -18.26 4.75 16.91
N ARG A 674 -18.14 4.30 18.17
CA ARG A 674 -17.65 2.95 18.55
C ARG A 674 -18.44 1.76 17.99
N HIS A 675 -19.65 2.00 17.47
CA HIS A 675 -20.52 0.99 16.84
C HIS A 675 -20.64 1.16 15.32
N THR A 676 -19.80 2.00 14.70
CA THR A 676 -19.90 2.28 13.27
C THR A 676 -18.55 2.21 12.58
N ILE A 677 -17.51 2.84 13.13
CA ILE A 677 -16.22 2.96 12.46
C ILE A 677 -15.34 1.73 12.76
N LYS A 678 -14.94 0.99 11.73
CA LYS A 678 -14.07 -0.19 11.85
C LYS A 678 -12.60 0.14 12.04
N SER A 679 -12.12 1.23 11.46
CA SER A 679 -10.74 1.70 11.61
C SER A 679 -10.69 3.22 11.51
N THR A 680 -9.81 3.88 12.25
CA THR A 680 -9.62 5.34 12.13
C THR A 680 -8.19 5.74 12.47
N SER A 681 -7.71 6.77 11.79
CA SER A 681 -6.45 7.46 12.05
C SER A 681 -6.75 8.94 12.16
N LEU A 682 -6.10 9.59 13.13
CA LEU A 682 -6.26 11.01 13.39
C LEU A 682 -4.88 11.67 13.32
N LEU A 683 -4.80 12.86 12.75
CA LEU A 683 -3.54 13.61 12.72
C LEU A 683 -3.80 15.07 13.06
N PRO A 684 -2.98 15.71 13.92
CA PRO A 684 -3.06 17.14 14.10
C PRO A 684 -2.89 17.86 12.75
N TYR A 685 -3.73 18.84 12.48
CA TYR A 685 -3.61 19.63 11.26
C TYR A 685 -2.39 20.57 11.38
N TYR A 686 -1.33 20.30 10.60
CA TYR A 686 -0.15 21.15 10.55
C TYR A 686 -0.27 22.14 9.38
N GLY A 687 -0.73 23.36 9.69
CA GLY A 687 -1.09 24.38 8.70
C GLY A 687 0.04 25.24 8.14
N GLY A 688 1.28 25.16 8.63
CA GLY A 688 2.37 25.97 8.06
C GLY A 688 3.64 26.03 8.89
N SER A 689 4.78 25.71 8.25
CA SER A 689 6.15 26.10 8.67
C SER A 689 7.23 25.58 7.71
N LEU A 690 6.89 24.70 6.76
CA LEU A 690 7.83 24.24 5.75
C LEU A 690 8.12 25.36 4.75
N LYS A 691 9.40 25.69 4.58
CA LYS A 691 9.88 26.69 3.61
C LYS A 691 9.51 26.32 2.16
N GLN A 692 9.58 25.03 1.82
CA GLN A 692 9.10 24.48 0.55
C GLN A 692 7.99 23.47 0.83
N ALA A 693 6.83 23.98 1.27
CA ALA A 693 5.68 23.14 1.58
C ALA A 693 5.22 22.37 0.32
N PRO A 694 4.92 21.06 0.44
CA PRO A 694 4.47 20.25 -0.69
C PRO A 694 3.08 20.67 -1.19
N LYS A 695 2.21 21.20 -0.32
CA LYS A 695 0.92 21.81 -0.65
C LYS A 695 0.86 23.20 0.01
N GLU A 696 0.81 24.25 -0.78
CA GLU A 696 0.76 25.65 -0.32
C GLU A 696 -0.59 26.27 -0.74
N PRO A 697 -1.47 26.64 0.21
CA PRO A 697 -2.71 27.33 -0.12
C PRO A 697 -2.42 28.71 -0.73
N ILE A 698 -3.10 29.03 -1.83
CA ILE A 698 -3.01 30.34 -2.48
C ILE A 698 -4.41 30.92 -2.71
N ASN A 699 -4.50 32.21 -3.00
CA ASN A 699 -5.76 32.82 -3.43
C ASN A 699 -6.00 32.60 -4.93
N LYS A 700 -7.25 32.80 -5.37
CA LYS A 700 -7.67 32.64 -6.77
C LYS A 700 -6.85 33.48 -7.75
N LYS A 701 -6.57 34.74 -7.42
CA LYS A 701 -5.78 35.64 -8.27
C LYS A 701 -4.36 35.09 -8.48
N THR A 702 -3.69 34.66 -7.42
CA THR A 702 -2.37 34.04 -7.51
C THR A 702 -2.40 32.76 -8.34
N TYR A 703 -3.46 31.96 -8.24
CA TYR A 703 -3.65 30.78 -9.10
C TYR A 703 -3.76 31.18 -10.57
N GLU A 704 -4.62 32.12 -10.90
CA GLU A 704 -4.82 32.64 -12.26
C GLU A 704 -3.52 33.21 -12.83
N ASP A 705 -2.78 34.01 -12.06
CA ASP A 705 -1.49 34.58 -12.44
C ASP A 705 -0.45 33.49 -12.71
N ARG A 706 -0.41 32.42 -11.90
CA ARG A 706 0.53 31.29 -12.07
C ARG A 706 0.17 30.41 -13.25
N VAL A 707 -1.12 30.14 -13.48
CA VAL A 707 -1.59 29.40 -14.65
C VAL A 707 -1.30 30.16 -15.94
N ALA A 708 -1.46 31.49 -15.95
CA ALA A 708 -1.16 32.31 -17.13
C ALA A 708 0.32 32.27 -17.56
N MET A 709 1.23 31.92 -16.64
CA MET A 709 2.65 31.71 -16.96
C MET A 709 2.90 30.37 -17.68
N ILE A 710 1.99 29.40 -17.55
CA ILE A 710 2.09 28.08 -18.17
C ILE A 710 1.45 28.14 -19.56
N THR A 711 2.29 28.21 -20.60
CA THR A 711 1.86 28.48 -21.99
C THR A 711 2.00 27.29 -22.93
N GLY A 712 2.46 26.13 -22.43
CA GLY A 712 2.64 24.92 -23.24
C GLY A 712 2.12 23.66 -22.53
N ASP A 713 1.74 22.66 -23.34
CA ASP A 713 1.45 21.31 -22.85
C ASP A 713 2.77 20.53 -22.67
N VAL A 714 3.08 20.16 -21.43
CA VAL A 714 4.30 19.44 -21.09
C VAL A 714 4.41 18.09 -21.80
N LYS A 715 3.28 17.41 -22.07
CA LYS A 715 3.25 16.15 -22.81
C LYS A 715 3.76 16.36 -24.22
N GLU A 716 3.17 17.32 -24.94
CA GLU A 716 3.54 17.61 -26.33
C GLU A 716 4.99 18.08 -26.43
N VAL A 717 5.41 18.96 -25.51
CA VAL A 717 6.78 19.47 -25.49
C VAL A 717 7.78 18.35 -25.23
N PHE A 718 7.53 17.47 -24.26
CA PHE A 718 8.40 16.34 -23.93
C PHE A 718 8.44 15.30 -25.06
N GLU A 719 7.29 14.95 -25.64
CA GLU A 719 7.21 14.00 -26.75
C GLU A 719 7.96 14.50 -28.00
N ASN A 720 7.91 15.80 -28.29
CA ASN A 720 8.69 16.40 -29.38
C ASN A 720 10.20 16.44 -29.08
N GLN A 721 10.59 16.79 -27.85
CA GLN A 721 11.99 16.75 -27.42
C GLN A 721 12.61 15.35 -27.56
N ASN A 722 11.85 14.30 -27.21
CA ASN A 722 12.28 12.91 -27.37
C ASN A 722 12.42 12.45 -28.82
N LYS A 723 11.68 13.05 -29.77
CA LYS A 723 11.83 12.76 -31.21
C LYS A 723 13.09 13.40 -31.80
N ASP A 724 13.39 14.62 -31.37
CA ASP A 724 14.48 15.43 -31.94
C ASP A 724 15.85 15.09 -31.37
N GLN A 725 15.91 14.56 -30.14
CA GLN A 725 17.17 14.18 -29.49
C GLN A 725 17.24 12.66 -29.30
N LYS A 726 18.00 11.99 -30.18
CA LYS A 726 18.41 10.59 -29.96
C LYS A 726 19.20 10.52 -28.65
N GLY A 727 18.53 10.11 -27.57
CA GLY A 727 19.16 9.89 -26.26
C GLY A 727 18.71 10.82 -25.11
N LEU A 728 17.61 11.56 -25.21
CA LEU A 728 17.19 12.47 -24.13
C LEU A 728 16.82 11.74 -22.82
N GLU A 729 16.31 10.50 -22.91
CA GLU A 729 16.03 9.66 -21.74
C GLU A 729 17.28 8.92 -21.22
N LEU A 730 18.46 9.08 -21.87
CA LEU A 730 19.75 8.53 -21.40
C LEU A 730 20.35 9.40 -20.28
N VAL A 731 19.63 9.47 -19.15
CA VAL A 731 20.29 9.62 -17.86
C VAL A 731 20.35 8.23 -17.26
N ASP A 732 21.41 7.51 -17.67
CA ASP A 732 21.81 6.18 -17.19
C ASP A 732 20.67 5.12 -17.11
N GLN A 733 19.96 4.93 -18.24
CA GLN A 733 18.92 3.90 -18.40
C GLN A 733 19.27 2.83 -19.45
N SER A 734 20.56 2.56 -19.69
CA SER A 734 21.04 1.46 -20.56
C SER A 734 20.69 0.04 -20.05
N ASP A 735 19.72 -0.05 -19.14
CA ASP A 735 19.52 -1.10 -18.14
C ASP A 735 18.35 -2.05 -18.43
N CYS A 736 17.57 -1.75 -19.47
CA CYS A 736 16.23 -2.29 -19.57
C CYS A 736 16.07 -3.55 -20.44
N ALA A 737 17.13 -4.08 -21.05
CA ALA A 737 17.08 -5.41 -21.68
C ALA A 737 16.68 -6.53 -20.69
N SER A 738 16.66 -6.25 -19.38
CA SER A 738 16.36 -7.19 -18.29
C SER A 738 15.13 -6.84 -17.41
N GLY A 739 14.32 -5.85 -17.78
CA GLY A 739 13.10 -5.48 -17.04
C GLY A 739 13.31 -4.69 -15.74
N ALA A 740 14.48 -4.08 -15.56
CA ALA A 740 14.82 -3.19 -14.45
C ALA A 740 14.57 -1.73 -14.84
N CYS A 741 13.53 -1.09 -14.31
CA CYS A 741 13.32 0.36 -14.47
C CYS A 741 12.87 0.97 -13.13
N PRO A 742 13.59 1.92 -12.51
CA PRO A 742 13.15 2.60 -11.28
C PRO A 742 11.78 3.24 -11.43
N ILE A 743 10.85 2.90 -10.53
CA ILE A 743 9.70 3.77 -10.21
C ILE A 743 10.25 4.89 -9.33
N LYS A 744 10.28 6.13 -9.83
CA LYS A 744 10.72 7.31 -9.07
C LYS A 744 9.58 7.97 -8.27
#